data_AF-A0A2Z6M909-F1
#
_entry.id   AF-A0A2Z6M909-F1
#
_cell.length_a   1.000
_cell.length_b   1.000
_cell.length_c   1.000
_cell.angle_alpha   90.00
_cell.angle_beta   90.00
_cell.angle_gamma   90.00
#
_symmetry.space_group_name_H-M   'P 1'
#
loop_
_entity.id
_entity.type
_entity.pdbx_description
1 polymer ?
#
loop_
_entity_poly.entity_id
_entity_poly.type
_entity_poly.pdbx_seq_one_letter_code
_entity_poly.pdbx_strand_id
1 'polypeptide(L)'
;MINNPEIRAYNVMIRAYGCLEGGDDTYYFKALMLYKQMLNNDIAPNSLTFPFLLKGCNRWQCGGATTGQVIHGQVLKFGFLNDVFVGNSLISLFMNFGLLSNARKLFDEMFVRDIVSWNTMVVGYLRNGEVDMALNLFRKMSRRNIITWNSIITGLVQAGHAKESLELFHEMQFLSGDDVVKPDKITIASVLSACSQLASENVFKGILTSLPKPGGGEYGRFYSLPALNDPRIERLPYSISILLESAIRNCDNFKVTQKDVENIIDWENTSENQTEIPFMPARVLLQDATGVPVLVDLASMRDAVKKLGGDPNKISPLIPGELVIDHSVQVDVARSEDAVQANIEFEFQRNKERFGFLKWGSSAFDNVLVVPPGSGIVHQVNLEYLGRVVFNTGGILYPDSVVGTDSHTPMIDGLGIAGWGPMSMILPCVVGFKLFGKLNDGVTATDLVLTVTQMLRKHGVVGKFIEFYGEGVGELSLPDRATIANMCPEYGATMAFFPVDDVTLEYLRLTGRCEETVSMIKSYLYANRLFNDYKEVHHERVYTSYLQLDLVDIEPCVSGPKRPHDRVRLKDMKADWHACLHNKVGFKGYEISKGEKDKVVKFSFQGHPIDLKHGSVVIAAITSCTNTSNPSVKPWIKTSLAPGSRVVTEYFIQSGLQKYLNKLGFHTVGYGCTTCIGNSGELDKSVASAISENDIIAASVLSGNRNFEGRVHPLTRANYLASPPLVVAYALAGTVDIDFYEEPIGKGKNGINVYLKDIWPSNEEVLETRQAYVLPEMFKSIYEAITKGNPMWDKLSVPSSTLYSWDPNSTYIHEPPYFKNMTMEQPGLRKIKDCYCLLMFGDGITTDHISPPGSIHKDSPAAKYLIEHGVDHKDFNSYGSRRGNDQVMVRGTFANIRLTNKLLNGEVGPKTVHIPTGEKLTVYDAAMGVKAVIAKSFERIHRSNLVGMGIVPLCFKPGDDAETLQLTGHERFTVDLPENINDIEPSQNVNVATDTGKYFTCKLCLDTKVELAYIDHGGILPYVIRNLIKR
;
A
#
# COMPACT_ATOMS: atom_id res chain seq x y z
N MET A 1 -31.44 6.85 62.82
CA MET A 1 -31.47 8.28 63.22
C MET A 1 -30.48 8.45 64.36
N ILE A 2 -29.74 9.56 64.41
CA ILE A 2 -28.94 9.95 65.58
C ILE A 2 -29.66 11.16 66.19
N ASN A 3 -30.15 11.01 67.42
CA ASN A 3 -30.71 12.14 68.16
C ASN A 3 -29.53 12.92 68.78
N ASN A 4 -29.46 14.23 68.54
CA ASN A 4 -28.34 15.12 68.85
C ASN A 4 -26.96 14.60 68.36
N PRO A 5 -26.65 14.72 67.05
CA PRO A 5 -25.31 14.46 66.54
C PRO A 5 -24.36 15.61 66.93
N GLU A 6 -23.21 15.29 67.53
CA GLU A 6 -22.16 16.28 67.80
C GLU A 6 -21.54 16.86 66.50
N ILE A 7 -20.84 18.00 66.61
CA ILE A 7 -20.04 18.64 65.55
C ILE A 7 -19.11 17.65 64.80
N ARG A 8 -18.56 16.64 65.49
CA ARG A 8 -17.72 15.60 64.90
C ARG A 8 -18.51 14.73 63.91
N ALA A 9 -19.75 14.34 64.24
CA ALA A 9 -20.59 13.54 63.37
C ALA A 9 -20.98 14.31 62.10
N TYR A 10 -21.37 15.58 62.25
CA TYR A 10 -21.65 16.46 61.10
C TYR A 10 -20.44 16.60 60.17
N ASN A 11 -19.25 16.90 60.72
CA ASN A 11 -18.04 17.02 59.91
C ASN A 11 -17.65 15.72 59.19
N VAL A 12 -17.83 14.55 59.81
CA VAL A 12 -17.58 13.24 59.15
C VAL A 12 -18.56 13.01 58.00
N MET A 13 -19.86 13.26 58.19
CA MET A 13 -20.86 13.08 57.14
C MET A 13 -20.69 14.08 55.99
N ILE A 14 -20.44 15.36 56.30
CA ILE A 14 -20.15 16.42 55.31
C ILE A 14 -18.86 16.08 54.53
N ARG A 15 -17.81 15.60 55.20
CA ARG A 15 -16.58 15.13 54.54
C ARG A 15 -16.82 13.95 53.60
N ALA A 16 -17.63 12.96 54.03
CA ALA A 16 -17.95 11.81 53.20
C ALA A 16 -18.69 12.24 51.92
N TYR A 17 -19.82 12.93 52.05
CA TYR A 17 -20.60 13.40 50.89
C TYR A 17 -19.84 14.40 50.01
N GLY A 18 -18.97 15.23 50.57
CA GLY A 18 -18.09 16.16 49.84
C GLY A 18 -16.85 15.52 49.20
N CYS A 19 -16.61 14.21 49.36
CA CYS A 19 -15.44 13.52 48.79
C CYS A 19 -15.77 12.35 47.86
N LEU A 20 -17.00 11.82 47.84
CA LEU A 20 -17.41 10.76 46.91
C LEU A 20 -17.26 11.18 45.43
N GLU A 21 -17.06 10.18 44.57
CA GLU A 21 -16.80 10.32 43.14
C GLU A 21 -17.69 9.33 42.36
N GLY A 22 -18.05 9.66 41.12
CA GLY A 22 -18.80 8.75 40.24
C GLY A 22 -20.32 8.73 40.43
N GLY A 23 -20.97 9.85 40.75
CA GLY A 23 -22.43 9.89 40.84
C GLY A 23 -23.06 11.28 40.88
N ASP A 24 -24.36 11.30 40.58
CA ASP A 24 -25.27 12.43 40.38
C ASP A 24 -25.23 13.53 41.48
N ASP A 25 -25.56 14.77 41.11
CA ASP A 25 -25.47 16.02 41.92
C ASP A 25 -26.03 15.89 43.35
N THR A 26 -26.98 14.97 43.53
CA THR A 26 -27.63 14.60 44.79
C THR A 26 -26.69 14.43 46.00
N TYR A 27 -25.42 14.04 45.81
CA TYR A 27 -24.48 13.88 46.93
C TYR A 27 -24.01 15.21 47.51
N TYR A 28 -23.79 16.22 46.67
CA TYR A 28 -23.44 17.57 47.13
C TYR A 28 -24.60 18.23 47.88
N PHE A 29 -25.82 18.07 47.37
CA PHE A 29 -27.04 18.53 48.07
C PHE A 29 -27.17 17.93 49.48
N LYS A 30 -26.81 16.65 49.68
CA LYS A 30 -26.80 16.03 51.02
C LYS A 30 -25.78 16.69 51.96
N ALA A 31 -24.59 17.07 51.47
CA ALA A 31 -23.61 17.81 52.27
C ALA A 31 -24.12 19.20 52.70
N LEU A 32 -24.79 19.93 51.78
CA LEU A 32 -25.44 21.22 52.11
C LEU A 32 -26.61 21.06 53.08
N MET A 33 -27.45 20.03 52.92
CA MET A 33 -28.56 19.75 53.84
C MET A 33 -28.05 19.43 55.24
N LEU A 34 -26.97 18.66 55.37
CA LEU A 34 -26.31 18.40 56.65
C LEU A 34 -25.74 19.67 57.28
N TYR A 35 -25.11 20.55 56.51
CA TYR A 35 -24.66 21.87 56.98
C TYR A 35 -25.82 22.76 57.44
N LYS A 36 -26.95 22.76 56.72
CA LYS A 36 -28.15 23.48 57.13
C LYS A 36 -28.78 22.89 58.40
N GLN A 37 -28.80 21.56 58.54
CA GLN A 37 -29.26 20.88 59.77
C GLN A 37 -28.34 21.18 60.96
N MET A 38 -27.03 21.24 60.74
CA MET A 38 -26.03 21.61 61.75
C MET A 38 -26.31 23.01 62.30
N LEU A 39 -26.52 23.99 61.41
CA LEU A 39 -26.89 25.36 61.80
C LEU A 39 -28.28 25.45 62.45
N ASN A 40 -29.27 24.70 61.96
CA ASN A 40 -30.62 24.65 62.54
C ASN A 40 -30.66 24.03 63.95
N ASN A 41 -29.63 23.28 64.34
CA ASN A 41 -29.47 22.68 65.67
C ASN A 41 -28.51 23.51 66.56
N ASP A 42 -28.26 24.77 66.21
CA ASP A 42 -27.34 25.71 66.88
C ASP A 42 -25.87 25.24 67.00
N ILE A 43 -25.45 24.29 66.16
CA ILE A 43 -24.06 23.79 66.15
C ILE A 43 -23.22 24.67 65.22
N ALA A 44 -22.33 25.46 65.81
CA ALA A 44 -21.40 26.31 65.05
C ALA A 44 -20.41 25.47 64.19
N PRO A 45 -20.18 25.84 62.92
CA PRO A 45 -19.19 25.18 62.07
C PRO A 45 -17.76 25.53 62.47
N ASN A 46 -16.79 24.73 62.02
CA ASN A 46 -15.37 24.97 62.25
C ASN A 46 -14.54 24.80 60.97
N SER A 47 -13.22 24.96 61.08
CA SER A 47 -12.30 24.83 59.94
C SER A 47 -12.23 23.44 59.30
N LEU A 48 -12.83 22.41 59.91
CA LEU A 48 -13.02 21.09 59.28
C LEU A 48 -14.39 20.95 58.57
N THR A 49 -15.30 21.91 58.72
CA THR A 49 -16.61 21.93 58.04
C THR A 49 -16.51 22.52 56.63
N PHE A 50 -15.96 23.74 56.52
CA PHE A 50 -15.94 24.51 55.27
C PHE A 50 -15.15 23.89 54.11
N PRO A 51 -13.96 23.28 54.30
CA PRO A 51 -13.16 22.73 53.19
C PRO A 51 -13.88 21.69 52.35
N PHE A 52 -14.67 20.82 52.97
CA PHE A 52 -15.40 19.77 52.25
C PHE A 52 -16.68 20.28 51.59
N LEU A 53 -17.31 21.33 52.13
CA LEU A 53 -18.38 22.06 51.44
C LEU A 53 -17.84 22.76 50.19
N LEU A 54 -16.69 23.43 50.29
CA LEU A 54 -16.00 24.09 49.18
C LEU A 54 -15.48 23.09 48.13
N LYS A 55 -14.95 21.94 48.54
CA LYS A 55 -14.61 20.82 47.64
C LYS A 55 -15.85 20.26 46.93
N GLY A 56 -17.00 20.25 47.59
CA GLY A 56 -18.29 19.93 46.98
C GLY A 56 -18.72 20.98 45.94
N CYS A 57 -18.63 22.27 46.27
CA CYS A 57 -18.93 23.38 45.34
C CYS A 57 -18.10 23.27 44.04
N ASN A 58 -16.83 22.90 44.17
CA ASN A 58 -15.89 22.67 43.06
C ASN A 58 -16.26 21.50 42.14
N ARG A 59 -17.16 20.60 42.56
CA ARG A 59 -17.63 19.45 41.75
C ARG A 59 -18.99 19.69 41.11
N TRP A 60 -19.71 20.74 41.51
CA TRP A 60 -21.07 21.00 41.06
C TRP A 60 -21.11 21.92 39.83
N GLN A 61 -21.33 21.35 38.64
CA GLN A 61 -21.34 22.09 37.38
C GLN A 61 -22.42 23.18 37.33
N CYS A 62 -23.64 22.91 37.81
CA CYS A 62 -24.79 23.78 37.65
C CYS A 62 -25.18 24.53 38.94
N GLY A 63 -24.26 25.34 39.48
CA GLY A 63 -24.52 26.22 40.64
C GLY A 63 -23.40 26.28 41.69
N GLY A 64 -22.31 25.53 41.48
CA GLY A 64 -21.16 25.48 42.38
C GLY A 64 -20.50 26.84 42.65
N ALA A 65 -20.39 27.70 41.63
CA ALA A 65 -19.80 29.03 41.77
C ALA A 65 -20.60 29.93 42.72
N THR A 66 -21.90 30.11 42.44
CA THR A 66 -22.82 30.95 43.24
C THR A 66 -22.92 30.44 44.68
N THR A 67 -22.98 29.13 44.86
CA THR A 67 -23.10 28.52 46.20
C THR A 67 -21.77 28.56 46.95
N GLY A 68 -20.64 28.41 46.26
CA GLY A 68 -19.31 28.64 46.82
C GLY A 68 -19.11 30.07 47.32
N GLN A 69 -19.66 31.07 46.63
CA GLN A 69 -19.69 32.46 47.12
C GLN A 69 -20.53 32.61 48.40
N VAL A 70 -21.68 31.94 48.51
CA VAL A 70 -22.48 31.92 49.74
C VAL A 70 -21.72 31.25 50.90
N ILE A 71 -21.03 30.14 50.65
CA ILE A 71 -20.18 29.47 51.66
C ILE A 71 -18.98 30.34 52.05
N HIS A 72 -18.36 31.07 51.11
CA HIS A 72 -17.33 32.06 51.42
C HIS A 72 -17.86 33.19 52.33
N GLY A 73 -19.09 33.66 52.11
CA GLY A 73 -19.78 34.58 53.02
C GLY A 73 -19.97 34.02 54.44
N GLN A 74 -20.19 32.70 54.58
CA GLN A 74 -20.22 32.05 55.89
C GLN A 74 -18.81 31.92 56.51
N VAL A 75 -17.77 31.60 55.73
CA VAL A 75 -16.37 31.58 56.22
C VAL A 75 -15.99 32.93 56.83
N LEU A 76 -16.35 34.04 56.16
CA LEU A 76 -16.17 35.39 56.67
C LEU A 76 -16.97 35.61 57.97
N LYS A 77 -18.27 35.30 57.96
CA LYS A 77 -19.17 35.50 59.12
C LYS A 77 -18.70 34.75 60.38
N PHE A 78 -18.16 33.54 60.22
CA PHE A 78 -17.65 32.71 61.31
C PHE A 78 -16.14 32.90 61.60
N GLY A 79 -15.47 33.85 60.94
CA GLY A 79 -14.09 34.23 61.25
C GLY A 79 -12.98 33.29 60.72
N PHE A 80 -13.32 32.34 59.85
CA PHE A 80 -12.38 31.30 59.38
C PHE A 80 -11.53 31.71 58.16
N LEU A 81 -11.52 32.98 57.75
CA LEU A 81 -10.72 33.46 56.60
C LEU A 81 -9.20 33.25 56.81
N ASN A 82 -8.74 33.36 58.05
CA ASN A 82 -7.33 33.21 58.42
C ASN A 82 -6.90 31.73 58.64
N ASP A 83 -7.81 30.76 58.49
CA ASP A 83 -7.47 29.34 58.56
C ASP A 83 -6.88 28.87 57.22
N VAL A 84 -5.65 28.35 57.25
CA VAL A 84 -4.89 27.98 56.04
C VAL A 84 -5.60 26.89 55.23
N PHE A 85 -6.28 25.94 55.88
CA PHE A 85 -6.96 24.84 55.21
C PHE A 85 -8.28 25.28 54.55
N VAL A 86 -8.98 26.23 55.17
CA VAL A 86 -10.13 26.91 54.55
C VAL A 86 -9.68 27.83 53.41
N GLY A 87 -8.62 28.62 53.60
CA GLY A 87 -8.04 29.50 52.59
C GLY A 87 -7.59 28.76 51.33
N ASN A 88 -6.85 27.65 51.49
CA ASN A 88 -6.45 26.78 50.37
C ASN A 88 -7.66 26.24 49.59
N SER A 89 -8.76 25.91 50.29
CA SER A 89 -10.01 25.43 49.69
C SER A 89 -10.75 26.52 48.91
N LEU A 90 -10.70 27.78 49.39
CA LEU A 90 -11.26 28.95 48.70
C LEU A 90 -10.42 29.36 47.49
N ILE A 91 -9.09 29.29 47.56
CA ILE A 91 -8.20 29.49 46.40
C ILE A 91 -8.54 28.47 45.31
N SER A 92 -8.67 27.19 45.65
CA SER A 92 -9.07 26.16 44.67
C SER A 92 -10.46 26.42 44.08
N LEU A 93 -11.40 26.96 44.87
CA LEU A 93 -12.73 27.36 44.38
C LEU A 93 -12.62 28.47 43.33
N PHE A 94 -11.92 29.56 43.63
CA PHE A 94 -11.79 30.68 42.71
C PHE A 94 -11.01 30.29 41.45
N MET A 95 -9.96 29.49 41.56
CA MET A 95 -9.17 29.01 40.42
C MET A 95 -9.95 28.09 39.47
N ASN A 96 -10.80 27.20 39.97
CA ASN A 96 -11.60 26.31 39.12
C ASN A 96 -12.76 27.02 38.39
N PHE A 97 -13.16 28.21 38.86
CA PHE A 97 -14.17 29.06 38.21
C PHE A 97 -13.58 30.29 37.49
N GLY A 98 -12.27 30.31 37.20
CA GLY A 98 -11.60 31.38 36.45
C GLY A 98 -11.52 32.73 37.18
N LEU A 99 -11.83 32.79 38.47
CA LEU A 99 -11.83 34.02 39.28
C LEU A 99 -10.43 34.34 39.81
N LEU A 100 -9.46 34.43 38.89
CA LEU A 100 -8.02 34.50 39.16
C LEU A 100 -7.62 35.68 40.06
N SER A 101 -8.25 36.84 39.87
CA SER A 101 -8.03 38.03 40.70
C SER A 101 -8.47 37.83 42.16
N ASN A 102 -9.60 37.15 42.39
CA ASN A 102 -10.08 36.82 43.72
C ASN A 102 -9.20 35.76 44.40
N ALA A 103 -8.79 34.72 43.65
CA ALA A 103 -7.84 33.71 44.12
C ALA A 103 -6.51 34.37 44.55
N ARG A 104 -5.98 35.27 43.71
CA ARG A 104 -4.73 35.97 43.97
C ARG A 104 -4.83 36.91 45.16
N LYS A 105 -5.89 37.71 45.25
CA LYS A 105 -6.12 38.62 46.38
C LYS A 105 -6.18 37.86 47.70
N LEU A 106 -6.98 36.79 47.76
CA LEU A 106 -7.07 35.94 48.95
C LEU A 106 -5.71 35.37 49.34
N PHE A 107 -4.95 34.83 48.38
CA PHE A 107 -3.62 34.29 48.63
C PHE A 107 -2.63 35.33 49.18
N ASP A 108 -2.68 36.58 48.72
CA ASP A 108 -1.83 37.65 49.26
C ASP A 108 -2.29 38.16 50.64
N GLU A 109 -3.59 38.10 50.93
CA GLU A 109 -4.18 38.43 52.25
C GLU A 109 -4.00 37.31 53.31
N MET A 110 -3.65 36.08 52.92
CA MET A 110 -3.41 34.97 53.85
C MET A 110 -2.19 35.20 54.77
N PHE A 111 -2.47 35.37 56.07
CA PHE A 111 -1.47 35.60 57.13
C PHE A 111 -0.41 34.49 57.23
N VAL A 112 -0.79 33.24 57.00
CA VAL A 112 0.12 32.10 56.84
C VAL A 112 -0.20 31.40 55.52
N ARG A 113 0.84 31.11 54.74
CA ARG A 113 0.77 30.32 53.50
C ARG A 113 1.65 29.09 53.64
N ASP A 114 1.06 27.91 53.53
CA ASP A 114 1.79 26.65 53.52
C ASP A 114 2.14 26.22 52.09
N ILE A 115 2.91 25.13 51.94
CA ILE A 115 3.29 24.63 50.61
C ILE A 115 2.05 24.21 49.78
N VAL A 116 0.92 23.92 50.42
CA VAL A 116 -0.35 23.64 49.74
C VAL A 116 -0.98 24.93 49.21
N SER A 117 -0.90 26.07 49.91
CA SER A 117 -1.31 27.39 49.39
C SER A 117 -0.59 27.74 48.08
N TRP A 118 0.74 27.61 48.07
CA TRP A 118 1.57 27.89 46.90
C TRP A 118 1.29 26.90 45.76
N ASN A 119 1.25 25.59 46.03
CA ASN A 119 0.96 24.58 45.01
C ASN A 119 -0.44 24.75 44.39
N THR A 120 -1.45 25.11 45.19
CA THR A 120 -2.83 25.35 44.71
C THR A 120 -2.88 26.55 43.77
N MET A 121 -2.14 27.62 44.06
CA MET A 121 -2.02 28.77 43.15
C MET A 121 -1.28 28.41 41.85
N VAL A 122 -0.15 27.70 41.93
CA VAL A 122 0.65 27.31 40.74
C VAL A 122 -0.17 26.42 39.81
N VAL A 123 -0.81 25.37 40.33
CA VAL A 123 -1.69 24.48 39.54
C VAL A 123 -2.93 25.22 39.03
N GLY A 124 -3.48 26.15 39.82
CA GLY A 124 -4.61 26.99 39.43
C GLY A 124 -4.31 27.87 38.22
N TYR A 125 -3.14 28.51 38.19
CA TYR A 125 -2.70 29.32 37.04
C TYR A 125 -2.47 28.46 35.78
N LEU A 126 -1.75 27.34 35.89
CA LEU A 126 -1.50 26.44 34.74
C LEU A 126 -2.80 25.95 34.10
N ARG A 127 -3.80 25.58 34.92
CA ARG A 127 -5.13 25.14 34.43
C ARG A 127 -5.94 26.23 33.72
N ASN A 128 -5.62 27.49 33.93
CA ASN A 128 -6.26 28.63 33.27
C ASN A 128 -5.37 29.25 32.16
N GLY A 129 -4.26 28.60 31.79
CA GLY A 129 -3.34 29.07 30.74
C GLY A 129 -2.32 30.13 31.17
N GLU A 130 -2.31 30.54 32.44
CA GLU A 130 -1.49 31.64 32.97
C GLU A 130 -0.06 31.17 33.34
N VAL A 131 0.65 30.62 32.35
CA VAL A 131 1.93 29.92 32.54
C VAL A 131 3.01 30.83 33.13
N ASP A 132 3.12 32.08 32.66
CA ASP A 132 4.07 33.07 33.22
C ASP A 132 3.80 33.37 34.70
N MET A 133 2.53 33.46 35.09
CA MET A 133 2.16 33.69 36.49
C MET A 133 2.51 32.47 37.37
N ALA A 134 2.29 31.26 36.85
CA ALA A 134 2.68 30.02 37.52
C ALA A 134 4.20 29.92 37.71
N LEU A 135 4.99 30.16 36.66
CA LEU A 135 6.46 30.12 36.70
C LEU A 135 7.05 31.20 37.63
N ASN A 136 6.52 32.42 37.59
CA ASN A 136 6.92 33.52 38.46
C ASN A 136 6.61 33.22 39.93
N LEU A 137 5.46 32.61 40.22
CA LEU A 137 5.08 32.22 41.58
C LEU A 137 5.89 31.02 42.09
N PHE A 138 6.12 30.00 41.27
CA PHE A 138 6.97 28.85 41.58
C PHE A 138 8.41 29.29 41.92
N ARG A 139 9.00 30.17 41.11
CA ARG A 139 10.34 30.72 41.36
C ARG A 139 10.45 31.48 42.69
N LYS A 140 9.35 32.08 43.17
CA LYS A 140 9.25 32.80 44.46
C LYS A 140 9.01 31.89 45.69
N MET A 141 8.81 30.58 45.51
CA MET A 141 8.65 29.66 46.63
C MET A 141 9.98 29.45 47.36
N SER A 142 10.02 29.76 48.66
CA SER A 142 11.21 29.66 49.53
C SER A 142 11.59 28.24 49.93
N ARG A 143 10.69 27.26 49.75
CA ARG A 143 10.96 25.82 49.82
C ARG A 143 10.07 25.10 48.80
N ARG A 144 10.65 24.14 48.07
CA ARG A 144 9.96 23.35 47.03
C ARG A 144 10.17 21.87 47.35
N ASN A 145 9.11 21.06 47.30
CA ASN A 145 9.21 19.61 47.50
C ASN A 145 8.87 18.84 46.20
N ILE A 146 8.98 17.50 46.22
CA ILE A 146 8.66 16.65 45.06
C ILE A 146 7.25 16.89 44.50
N ILE A 147 6.26 17.17 45.36
CA ILE A 147 4.89 17.50 44.93
C ILE A 147 4.86 18.84 44.18
N THR A 148 5.64 19.83 44.63
CA THR A 148 5.77 21.15 43.98
C THR A 148 6.40 21.01 42.59
N TRP A 149 7.53 20.30 42.50
CA TRP A 149 8.23 20.03 41.23
C TRP A 149 7.35 19.22 40.26
N ASN A 150 6.72 18.14 40.73
CA ASN A 150 5.80 17.35 39.90
C ASN A 150 4.58 18.17 39.45
N SER A 151 4.10 19.13 40.25
CA SER A 151 2.95 19.96 39.90
C SER A 151 3.25 20.93 38.77
N ILE A 152 4.41 21.60 38.79
CA ILE A 152 4.80 22.51 37.71
C ILE A 152 5.17 21.74 36.43
N ILE A 153 5.97 20.67 36.54
CA ILE A 153 6.40 19.82 35.40
C ILE A 153 5.16 19.21 34.72
N THR A 154 4.29 18.53 35.47
CA THR A 154 3.09 17.89 34.89
C THR A 154 2.10 18.92 34.33
N GLY A 155 1.92 20.06 35.00
CA GLY A 155 1.02 21.12 34.55
C GLY A 155 1.48 21.82 33.28
N LEU A 156 2.80 22.02 33.09
CA LEU A 156 3.37 22.54 31.85
C LEU A 156 3.13 21.59 30.68
N VAL A 157 3.39 20.29 30.86
CA VAL A 157 3.14 19.25 29.82
C VAL A 157 1.65 19.13 29.46
N GLN A 158 0.76 19.30 30.44
CA GLN A 158 -0.69 19.34 30.21
C GLN A 158 -1.14 20.64 29.50
N ALA A 159 -0.40 21.73 29.64
CA ALA A 159 -0.60 22.99 28.92
C ALA A 159 0.14 23.06 27.56
N GLY A 160 0.90 22.03 27.17
CA GLY A 160 1.68 22.00 25.92
C GLY A 160 3.08 22.62 26.00
N HIS A 161 3.50 23.13 27.16
CA HIS A 161 4.81 23.76 27.41
C HIS A 161 5.88 22.72 27.74
N ALA A 162 6.10 21.80 26.80
CA ALA A 162 6.97 20.64 26.97
C ALA A 162 8.46 21.02 27.16
N LYS A 163 8.92 22.09 26.51
CA LYS A 163 10.33 22.54 26.58
C LYS A 163 10.65 23.10 27.96
N GLU A 164 9.81 24.00 28.45
CA GLU A 164 9.91 24.62 29.77
C GLU A 164 9.79 23.57 30.89
N SER A 165 9.00 22.52 30.66
CA SER A 165 8.95 21.36 31.56
C SER A 165 10.27 20.59 31.64
N LEU A 166 10.99 20.44 30.52
CA LEU A 166 12.32 19.80 30.53
C LEU A 166 13.40 20.71 31.11
N GLU A 167 13.32 22.02 30.86
CA GLU A 167 14.21 23.03 31.47
C GLU A 167 14.07 23.03 33.00
N LEU A 168 12.84 22.93 33.54
CA LEU A 168 12.62 22.79 34.99
C LEU A 168 13.02 21.40 35.52
N PHE A 169 12.86 20.32 34.76
CA PHE A 169 13.39 19.01 35.15
C PHE A 169 14.92 19.04 35.25
N HIS A 170 15.59 19.77 34.36
CA HIS A 170 17.02 20.01 34.43
C HIS A 170 17.37 20.90 35.64
N GLU A 171 16.64 21.99 35.92
CA GLU A 171 16.82 22.82 37.14
C GLU A 171 16.75 21.94 38.41
N MET A 172 15.78 21.02 38.47
CA MET A 172 15.59 20.06 39.57
C MET A 172 16.78 19.10 39.77
N GLN A 173 17.44 18.68 38.69
CA GLN A 173 18.58 17.74 38.74
C GLN A 173 19.87 18.39 39.26
N PHE A 174 20.02 19.71 39.16
CA PHE A 174 21.22 20.45 39.57
C PHE A 174 21.07 21.17 40.93
N LEU A 175 20.01 20.88 41.68
CA LEU A 175 19.84 21.33 43.07
C LEU A 175 20.94 20.75 43.97
N SER A 176 21.37 21.53 44.98
CA SER A 176 22.41 21.14 45.93
C SER A 176 22.13 21.71 47.33
N GLY A 177 22.76 21.13 48.36
CA GLY A 177 22.49 21.49 49.76
C GLY A 177 21.15 20.93 50.28
N ASP A 178 20.48 21.69 51.14
CA ASP A 178 19.23 21.26 51.81
C ASP A 178 18.00 21.20 50.85
N ASP A 179 18.10 21.79 49.66
CA ASP A 179 17.02 21.82 48.65
C ASP A 179 17.06 20.64 47.65
N VAL A 180 17.89 19.62 47.87
CA VAL A 180 17.98 18.44 46.98
C VAL A 180 16.67 17.65 46.95
N VAL A 181 15.97 17.68 45.81
CA VAL A 181 14.77 16.87 45.54
C VAL A 181 15.06 15.89 44.41
N LYS A 182 14.96 14.58 44.68
CA LYS A 182 15.14 13.54 43.65
C LYS A 182 13.85 13.32 42.85
N PRO A 183 13.93 13.16 41.51
CA PRO A 183 12.80 12.75 40.68
C PRO A 183 12.14 11.44 41.15
N ASP A 184 10.82 11.35 40.98
CA ASP A 184 10.03 10.15 41.23
C ASP A 184 9.35 9.63 39.95
N LYS A 185 8.56 8.56 40.08
CA LYS A 185 7.83 7.96 38.96
C LYS A 185 6.85 8.91 38.24
N ILE A 186 6.34 9.94 38.92
CA ILE A 186 5.46 10.96 38.34
C ILE A 186 6.30 11.98 37.59
N THR A 187 7.46 12.39 38.14
CA THR A 187 8.42 13.23 37.41
C THR A 187 8.83 12.59 36.09
N ILE A 188 9.25 11.31 36.13
CA ILE A 188 9.72 10.58 34.94
C ILE A 188 8.60 10.35 33.93
N ALA A 189 7.37 10.02 34.37
CA ALA A 189 6.24 9.87 33.45
C ALA A 189 5.90 11.19 32.72
N SER A 190 5.88 12.31 33.43
CA SER A 190 5.62 13.63 32.84
C SER A 190 6.75 14.07 31.91
N VAL A 191 8.01 13.81 32.27
CA VAL A 191 9.20 14.05 31.42
C VAL A 191 9.16 13.23 30.14
N LEU A 192 8.80 11.94 30.21
CA LEU A 192 8.64 11.10 29.02
C LEU A 192 7.53 11.63 28.09
N SER A 193 6.42 12.12 28.67
CA SER A 193 5.36 12.79 27.90
C SER A 193 5.85 14.11 27.28
N ALA A 194 6.68 14.90 27.97
CA ALA A 194 7.30 16.11 27.43
C ALA A 194 8.24 15.80 26.25
N CYS A 195 9.11 14.80 26.41
CA CYS A 195 9.97 14.30 25.33
C CYS A 195 9.16 13.80 24.13
N SER A 196 8.04 13.11 24.36
CA SER A 196 7.15 12.65 23.28
C SER A 196 6.41 13.79 22.57
N GLN A 197 6.08 14.88 23.29
CA GLN A 197 5.50 16.09 22.67
C GLN A 197 6.54 16.81 21.81
N LEU A 198 7.77 16.99 22.30
CA LEU A 198 8.85 17.64 21.54
C LEU A 198 9.32 16.82 20.35
N ALA A 199 9.35 15.49 20.45
CA ALA A 199 9.60 14.61 19.31
C ALA A 199 8.52 14.74 18.21
N SER A 200 7.28 15.08 18.57
CA SER A 200 6.20 15.27 17.61
C SER A 200 6.22 16.62 16.87
N GLU A 201 7.11 17.55 17.22
CA GLU A 201 7.27 18.81 16.47
C GLU A 201 8.26 18.64 15.31
N ASN A 202 7.72 18.66 14.08
CA ASN A 202 8.52 18.60 12.87
C ASN A 202 9.45 19.83 12.77
N VAL A 203 10.76 19.58 12.77
CA VAL A 203 11.79 20.63 12.81
C VAL A 203 11.81 21.50 11.55
N PHE A 204 11.29 21.00 10.42
CA PHE A 204 11.14 21.76 9.17
C PHE A 204 9.89 22.66 9.14
N LYS A 205 9.13 22.76 10.25
CA LYS A 205 8.00 23.69 10.41
C LYS A 205 8.32 25.15 10.04
N GLY A 206 9.59 25.55 10.11
CA GLY A 206 10.06 26.88 9.68
C GLY A 206 9.94 27.17 8.18
N ILE A 207 9.88 26.15 7.30
CA ILE A 207 9.70 26.30 5.85
C ILE A 207 8.26 26.03 5.38
N LEU A 208 7.30 25.85 6.31
CA LEU A 208 5.88 25.61 6.02
C LEU A 208 5.17 26.93 5.67
N THR A 209 5.12 27.28 4.39
CA THR A 209 4.56 28.55 3.87
C THR A 209 3.18 28.36 3.24
N SER A 210 2.46 29.45 2.98
CA SER A 210 1.17 29.44 2.28
C SER A 210 1.33 29.52 0.76
N LEU A 211 0.48 28.80 0.01
CA LEU A 211 0.39 28.89 -1.44
C LEU A 211 -0.74 29.87 -1.84
N PRO A 212 -0.44 31.06 -2.38
CA PRO A 212 -1.45 32.05 -2.74
C PRO A 212 -2.33 31.58 -3.90
N LYS A 213 -3.62 31.91 -3.86
CA LYS A 213 -4.59 31.61 -4.92
C LYS A 213 -4.72 32.80 -5.89
N PRO A 214 -4.68 32.59 -7.23
CA PRO A 214 -5.00 33.63 -8.20
C PRO A 214 -6.39 34.23 -7.95
N GLY A 215 -6.47 35.56 -7.84
CA GLY A 215 -7.69 36.28 -7.47
C GLY A 215 -7.88 36.53 -5.96
N GLY A 216 -7.03 35.96 -5.11
CA GLY A 216 -7.01 36.20 -3.66
C GLY A 216 -7.31 34.96 -2.81
N GLY A 217 -6.84 35.00 -1.56
CA GLY A 217 -6.85 33.85 -0.64
C GLY A 217 -5.64 32.93 -0.84
N GLU A 218 -5.70 31.76 -0.23
CA GLU A 218 -4.68 30.69 -0.32
C GLU A 218 -5.34 29.36 -0.70
N TYR A 219 -4.58 28.47 -1.32
CA TYR A 219 -4.99 27.09 -1.59
C TYR A 219 -4.76 26.16 -0.38
N GLY A 220 -3.81 26.51 0.48
CA GLY A 220 -3.29 25.68 1.57
C GLY A 220 -1.82 26.03 1.85
N ARG A 221 -1.17 25.24 2.69
CA ARG A 221 0.23 25.41 3.11
C ARG A 221 1.11 24.24 2.66
N PHE A 222 2.37 24.50 2.34
CA PHE A 222 3.33 23.49 1.89
C PHE A 222 4.72 23.70 2.49
N TYR A 223 5.49 22.63 2.61
CA TYR A 223 6.91 22.71 2.92
C TYR A 223 7.66 23.16 1.66
N SER A 224 8.24 24.36 1.71
CA SER A 224 8.95 24.96 0.58
C SER A 224 10.37 24.42 0.48
N LEU A 225 10.63 23.53 -0.50
CA LEU A 225 11.96 22.98 -0.76
C LEU A 225 12.99 24.09 -1.07
N PRO A 226 12.68 25.12 -1.89
CA PRO A 226 13.61 26.24 -2.11
C PRO A 226 13.96 27.02 -0.84
N ALA A 227 13.08 27.05 0.17
CA ALA A 227 13.33 27.77 1.43
C ALA A 227 14.37 27.08 2.35
N LEU A 228 14.87 25.89 2.00
CA LEU A 228 16.05 25.31 2.63
C LEU A 228 17.36 26.01 2.21
N ASN A 229 17.37 26.73 1.07
CA ASN A 229 18.54 27.44 0.52
C ASN A 229 19.78 26.55 0.26
N ASP A 230 19.60 25.23 0.07
CA ASP A 230 20.67 24.30 -0.27
C ASP A 230 20.75 24.09 -1.80
N PRO A 231 21.90 24.38 -2.46
CA PRO A 231 22.04 24.25 -3.91
C PRO A 231 22.04 22.80 -4.41
N ARG A 232 22.25 21.80 -3.54
CA ARG A 232 22.15 20.37 -3.92
C ARG A 232 20.75 20.02 -4.37
N ILE A 233 19.71 20.63 -3.78
CA ILE A 233 18.30 20.39 -4.08
C ILE A 233 17.99 20.69 -5.56
N GLU A 234 18.65 21.69 -6.15
CA GLU A 234 18.44 22.07 -7.55
C GLU A 234 19.01 21.06 -8.55
N ARG A 235 19.95 20.21 -8.13
CA ARG A 235 20.58 19.15 -8.94
C ARG A 235 19.83 17.81 -8.89
N LEU A 236 18.97 17.61 -7.89
CA LEU A 236 18.26 16.35 -7.68
C LEU A 236 17.34 16.00 -8.87
N PRO A 237 17.22 14.72 -9.25
CA PRO A 237 16.11 14.25 -10.09
C PRO A 237 14.74 14.60 -9.47
N TYR A 238 13.73 14.90 -10.29
CA TYR A 238 12.37 15.22 -9.84
C TYR A 238 11.80 14.14 -8.92
N SER A 239 12.03 12.87 -9.28
CA SER A 239 11.68 11.69 -8.48
C SER A 239 12.25 11.73 -7.06
N ILE A 240 13.51 12.16 -6.90
CA ILE A 240 14.17 12.28 -5.59
C ILE A 240 13.67 13.51 -4.83
N SER A 241 13.35 14.62 -5.51
CA SER A 241 12.72 15.79 -4.89
C SER A 241 11.35 15.46 -4.25
N ILE A 242 10.61 14.48 -4.78
CA ILE A 242 9.37 13.97 -4.17
C ILE A 242 9.65 13.15 -2.90
N LEU A 243 10.70 12.33 -2.90
CA LEU A 243 11.13 11.61 -1.68
C LEU A 243 11.55 12.58 -0.59
N LEU A 244 12.25 13.65 -0.96
CA LEU A 244 12.70 14.72 -0.07
C LEU A 244 11.51 15.45 0.58
N GLU A 245 10.48 15.81 -0.18
CA GLU A 245 9.25 16.40 0.38
C GLU A 245 8.59 15.46 1.40
N SER A 246 8.44 14.18 1.06
CA SER A 246 7.86 13.19 1.97
C SER A 246 8.66 13.09 3.27
N ALA A 247 9.99 13.05 3.20
CA ALA A 247 10.83 12.97 4.39
C ALA A 247 10.76 14.25 5.24
N ILE A 248 10.80 15.43 4.60
CA ILE A 248 10.65 16.73 5.27
C ILE A 248 9.31 16.83 6.00
N ARG A 249 8.19 16.56 5.31
CA ARG A 249 6.82 16.68 5.87
C ARG A 249 6.54 15.71 7.01
N ASN A 250 7.14 14.52 6.97
CA ASN A 250 6.92 13.46 7.96
C ASN A 250 8.03 13.36 9.03
N CYS A 251 8.99 14.30 9.06
CA CYS A 251 10.07 14.33 10.05
C CYS A 251 9.54 14.43 11.49
N ASP A 252 9.65 13.32 12.23
CA ASP A 252 9.24 13.15 13.63
C ASP A 252 10.43 12.76 14.56
N ASN A 253 11.65 12.78 14.00
CA ASN A 253 12.89 12.31 14.63
C ASN A 253 12.81 10.91 15.26
N PHE A 254 11.89 10.06 14.79
CA PHE A 254 11.67 8.71 15.31
C PHE A 254 11.46 7.65 14.22
N LYS A 255 10.51 7.88 13.30
CA LYS A 255 10.34 7.14 12.05
C LYS A 255 11.10 7.79 10.90
N VAL A 256 11.18 9.12 10.90
CA VAL A 256 11.86 9.93 9.90
C VAL A 256 12.71 10.97 10.63
N THR A 257 14.02 10.87 10.48
CA THR A 257 14.98 11.72 11.18
C THR A 257 15.53 12.82 10.27
N GLN A 258 16.09 13.86 10.88
CA GLN A 258 16.90 14.86 10.16
C GLN A 258 18.03 14.21 9.32
N LYS A 259 18.62 13.10 9.79
CA LYS A 259 19.65 12.38 9.04
C LYS A 259 19.08 11.78 7.76
N ASP A 260 17.86 11.27 7.79
CA ASP A 260 17.22 10.70 6.60
C ASP A 260 16.92 11.77 5.55
N VAL A 261 16.53 12.97 5.99
CA VAL A 261 16.39 14.13 5.10
C VAL A 261 17.74 14.54 4.50
N GLU A 262 18.80 14.68 5.30
CA GLU A 262 20.15 15.00 4.80
C GLU A 262 20.68 13.92 3.85
N ASN A 263 20.46 12.64 4.13
CA ASN A 263 20.80 11.53 3.23
C ASN A 263 20.15 11.69 1.84
N ILE A 264 18.92 12.25 1.77
CA ILE A 264 18.21 12.47 0.49
C ILE A 264 18.67 13.76 -0.20
N ILE A 265 19.04 14.81 0.55
CA ILE A 265 19.65 16.03 -0.04
C ILE A 265 21.02 15.69 -0.64
N ASP A 266 21.80 14.83 0.01
CA ASP A 266 23.12 14.38 -0.43
C ASP A 266 23.09 13.19 -1.40
N TRP A 267 21.96 12.96 -2.09
CA TRP A 267 21.69 11.81 -2.96
C TRP A 267 22.79 11.50 -4.00
N GLU A 268 23.48 12.53 -4.50
CA GLU A 268 24.60 12.39 -5.46
C GLU A 268 25.76 11.57 -4.87
N ASN A 269 25.95 11.56 -3.54
CA ASN A 269 26.94 10.76 -2.83
C ASN A 269 26.35 9.52 -2.12
N THR A 270 25.08 9.56 -1.71
CA THR A 270 24.48 8.56 -0.81
C THR A 270 23.67 7.46 -1.52
N SER A 271 23.30 7.65 -2.79
CA SER A 271 22.47 6.69 -3.55
C SER A 271 23.19 5.38 -3.90
N GLU A 272 24.50 5.41 -4.12
CA GLU A 272 25.27 4.18 -4.37
C GLU A 272 25.48 3.34 -3.09
N ASN A 273 25.49 3.98 -1.92
CA ASN A 273 25.82 3.38 -0.61
C ASN A 273 24.75 2.41 -0.06
N GLN A 274 23.69 2.12 -0.81
CA GLN A 274 22.54 1.31 -0.39
C GLN A 274 21.84 1.84 0.88
N THR A 275 21.84 3.16 1.05
CA THR A 275 21.22 3.86 2.18
C THR A 275 19.71 3.59 2.23
N GLU A 276 19.20 2.89 3.26
CA GLU A 276 17.76 2.80 3.49
C GLU A 276 17.17 4.18 3.84
N ILE A 277 15.97 4.47 3.35
CA ILE A 277 15.25 5.71 3.65
C ILE A 277 13.77 5.43 3.99
N PRO A 278 13.21 6.11 5.00
CA PRO A 278 11.80 6.00 5.32
C PRO A 278 10.97 6.80 4.29
N PHE A 279 9.85 6.22 3.86
CA PHE A 279 8.93 6.87 2.93
C PHE A 279 7.48 6.62 3.34
N MET A 280 6.66 7.66 3.25
CA MET A 280 5.25 7.63 3.63
C MET A 280 4.43 8.02 2.39
N PRO A 281 3.98 7.05 1.57
CA PRO A 281 3.20 7.35 0.38
C PRO A 281 1.90 8.07 0.75
N ALA A 282 1.39 8.91 -0.14
CA ALA A 282 0.14 9.63 0.08
C ALA A 282 -1.07 8.69 0.17
N ARG A 283 -1.00 7.50 -0.46
CA ARG A 283 -2.09 6.50 -0.55
C ARG A 283 -1.59 5.10 -0.94
N VAL A 284 -2.48 4.11 -0.86
CA VAL A 284 -2.26 2.71 -1.24
C VAL A 284 -3.26 2.29 -2.33
N LEU A 285 -2.79 1.55 -3.34
CA LEU A 285 -3.63 1.02 -4.42
C LEU A 285 -3.75 -0.51 -4.34
N LEU A 286 -4.98 -1.01 -4.44
CA LEU A 286 -5.34 -2.43 -4.29
C LEU A 286 -6.14 -2.91 -5.52
N GLN A 287 -6.04 -4.21 -5.80
CA GLN A 287 -6.92 -4.92 -6.74
C GLN A 287 -7.58 -6.11 -6.03
N ASP A 288 -8.70 -6.64 -6.51
CA ASP A 288 -9.52 -7.57 -5.70
C ASP A 288 -8.82 -8.86 -5.27
N ALA A 289 -7.84 -9.36 -6.04
CA ALA A 289 -7.06 -10.54 -5.67
C ALA A 289 -5.94 -10.24 -4.64
N THR A 290 -5.67 -8.99 -4.29
CA THR A 290 -4.75 -8.60 -3.19
C THR A 290 -5.44 -7.83 -2.07
N GLY A 291 -6.54 -7.13 -2.36
CA GLY A 291 -7.34 -6.39 -1.38
C GLY A 291 -8.21 -7.29 -0.51
N VAL A 292 -8.66 -8.45 -1.00
CA VAL A 292 -9.36 -9.45 -0.16
C VAL A 292 -8.50 -9.89 1.04
N PRO A 293 -7.27 -10.41 0.89
CA PRO A 293 -6.45 -10.79 2.05
C PRO A 293 -6.11 -9.60 2.96
N VAL A 294 -5.85 -8.39 2.41
CA VAL A 294 -5.62 -7.19 3.23
C VAL A 294 -6.82 -6.83 4.11
N LEU A 295 -8.05 -6.96 3.60
CA LEU A 295 -9.27 -6.74 4.39
C LEU A 295 -9.56 -7.91 5.36
N VAL A 296 -9.17 -9.14 5.03
CA VAL A 296 -9.20 -10.30 5.95
C VAL A 296 -8.24 -10.06 7.12
N ASP A 297 -7.02 -9.59 6.86
CA ASP A 297 -6.06 -9.23 7.90
C ASP A 297 -6.61 -8.13 8.82
N LEU A 298 -7.13 -7.03 8.25
CA LEU A 298 -7.73 -5.94 9.04
C LEU A 298 -8.96 -6.39 9.86
N ALA A 299 -9.83 -7.25 9.32
CA ALA A 299 -10.95 -7.83 10.06
C ALA A 299 -10.45 -8.69 11.23
N SER A 300 -9.44 -9.53 10.97
CA SER A 300 -8.83 -10.42 11.97
C SER A 300 -8.09 -9.65 13.06
N MET A 301 -7.46 -8.51 12.71
CA MET A 301 -6.86 -7.59 13.66
C MET A 301 -7.90 -6.92 14.56
N ARG A 302 -9.10 -6.60 14.05
CA ARG A 302 -10.21 -6.10 14.89
C ARG A 302 -10.67 -7.14 15.91
N ASP A 303 -10.86 -8.39 15.47
CA ASP A 303 -11.22 -9.47 16.38
C ASP A 303 -10.11 -9.77 17.40
N ALA A 304 -8.83 -9.71 17.01
CA ALA A 304 -7.70 -9.84 17.92
C ALA A 304 -7.65 -8.71 18.96
N VAL A 305 -7.82 -7.45 18.55
CA VAL A 305 -7.87 -6.30 19.47
C VAL A 305 -9.02 -6.44 20.46
N LYS A 306 -10.21 -6.83 20.00
CA LYS A 306 -11.37 -7.09 20.85
C LYS A 306 -11.15 -8.25 21.83
N LYS A 307 -10.56 -9.37 21.37
CA LYS A 307 -10.20 -10.53 22.23
C LYS A 307 -9.17 -10.15 23.30
N LEU A 308 -8.32 -9.15 23.03
CA LEU A 308 -7.34 -8.59 23.98
C LEU A 308 -7.89 -7.40 24.81
N GLY A 309 -9.18 -7.05 24.68
CA GLY A 309 -9.84 -6.01 25.47
C GLY A 309 -9.63 -4.57 25.01
N GLY A 310 -9.07 -4.35 23.82
CA GLY A 310 -8.94 -3.02 23.20
C GLY A 310 -10.15 -2.63 22.34
N ASP A 311 -10.18 -1.37 21.89
CA ASP A 311 -11.18 -0.87 20.94
C ASP A 311 -10.84 -1.29 19.49
N PRO A 312 -11.65 -2.14 18.83
CA PRO A 312 -11.39 -2.58 17.46
C PRO A 312 -11.46 -1.45 16.44
N ASN A 313 -12.15 -0.34 16.72
CA ASN A 313 -12.28 0.76 15.76
C ASN A 313 -10.95 1.50 15.54
N LYS A 314 -9.97 1.36 16.46
CA LYS A 314 -8.57 1.79 16.26
C LYS A 314 -7.85 1.07 15.09
N ILE A 315 -8.39 -0.04 14.59
CA ILE A 315 -7.92 -0.68 13.35
C ILE A 315 -8.66 -0.05 12.16
N SER A 316 -7.98 0.86 11.47
CA SER A 316 -8.33 1.33 10.12
C SER A 316 -7.08 1.85 9.40
N PRO A 317 -7.04 1.90 8.04
CA PRO A 317 -5.94 2.49 7.30
C PRO A 317 -5.66 3.96 7.67
N LEU A 318 -4.39 4.30 7.88
CA LEU A 318 -3.94 5.65 8.24
C LEU A 318 -3.88 6.62 7.05
N ILE A 319 -3.85 6.08 5.83
CA ILE A 319 -3.85 6.79 4.54
C ILE A 319 -4.90 6.13 3.62
N PRO A 320 -5.40 6.83 2.58
CA PRO A 320 -6.39 6.27 1.66
C PRO A 320 -5.94 4.93 1.05
N GLY A 321 -6.78 3.90 1.22
CA GLY A 321 -6.64 2.59 0.58
C GLY A 321 -7.70 2.44 -0.50
N GLU A 322 -7.28 2.40 -1.76
CA GLU A 322 -8.16 2.46 -2.92
C GLU A 322 -8.13 1.13 -3.68
N LEU A 323 -9.24 0.40 -3.70
CA LEU A 323 -9.35 -0.93 -4.27
C LEU A 323 -10.21 -0.91 -5.52
N VAL A 324 -9.70 -1.46 -6.64
CA VAL A 324 -10.47 -1.65 -7.87
C VAL A 324 -10.72 -3.15 -8.11
N ILE A 325 -11.95 -3.50 -8.49
CA ILE A 325 -12.34 -4.89 -8.75
C ILE A 325 -12.25 -5.16 -10.26
N ASP A 326 -11.18 -5.85 -10.68
CA ASP A 326 -10.80 -6.00 -12.09
C ASP A 326 -10.07 -7.33 -12.45
N HIS A 327 -9.65 -8.13 -11.46
CA HIS A 327 -9.00 -9.43 -11.65
C HIS A 327 -10.00 -10.61 -11.63
N SER A 328 -11.27 -10.35 -11.30
CA SER A 328 -12.34 -11.35 -11.17
C SER A 328 -13.01 -11.77 -12.48
N VAL A 329 -13.06 -10.90 -13.50
CA VAL A 329 -13.70 -11.17 -14.80
C VAL A 329 -12.86 -12.10 -15.67
N GLN A 330 -13.53 -12.98 -16.42
CA GLN A 330 -12.92 -13.94 -17.35
C GLN A 330 -13.59 -13.87 -18.73
N VAL A 331 -12.85 -14.26 -19.77
CA VAL A 331 -13.38 -14.30 -21.15
C VAL A 331 -14.07 -15.65 -21.41
N ASP A 332 -15.15 -15.92 -20.70
CA ASP A 332 -15.99 -17.11 -20.90
C ASP A 332 -16.70 -17.05 -22.26
N VAL A 333 -17.37 -15.93 -22.52
CA VAL A 333 -18.01 -15.59 -23.79
C VAL A 333 -17.15 -14.58 -24.54
N ALA A 334 -16.98 -14.81 -25.84
CA ALA A 334 -16.28 -13.94 -26.77
C ALA A 334 -17.05 -13.88 -28.10
N ARG A 335 -16.71 -12.90 -28.96
CA ARG A 335 -17.28 -12.75 -30.32
C ARG A 335 -18.82 -12.62 -30.39
N SER A 336 -19.47 -12.17 -29.31
CA SER A 336 -20.93 -11.94 -29.23
C SER A 336 -21.23 -10.53 -28.71
N GLU A 337 -22.38 -9.95 -29.08
CA GLU A 337 -22.84 -8.67 -28.54
C GLU A 337 -23.22 -8.78 -27.05
N ASP A 338 -23.75 -9.94 -26.63
CA ASP A 338 -24.09 -10.24 -25.22
C ASP A 338 -22.86 -10.55 -24.33
N ALA A 339 -21.64 -10.58 -24.88
CA ALA A 339 -20.45 -11.10 -24.18
C ALA A 339 -20.16 -10.35 -22.87
N VAL A 340 -20.32 -9.01 -22.84
CA VAL A 340 -20.13 -8.21 -21.62
C VAL A 340 -21.10 -8.64 -20.52
N GLN A 341 -22.38 -8.80 -20.84
CA GLN A 341 -23.41 -9.13 -19.86
C GLN A 341 -23.21 -10.54 -19.31
N ALA A 342 -22.98 -11.52 -20.19
CA ALA A 342 -22.73 -12.90 -19.79
C ALA A 342 -21.48 -13.05 -18.91
N ASN A 343 -20.37 -12.39 -19.27
CA ASN A 343 -19.13 -12.48 -18.48
C ASN A 343 -19.24 -11.78 -17.11
N ILE A 344 -19.98 -10.67 -17.01
CA ILE A 344 -20.27 -10.03 -15.71
C ILE A 344 -21.22 -10.90 -14.88
N GLU A 345 -22.20 -11.58 -15.49
CA GLU A 345 -23.05 -12.53 -14.76
C GLU A 345 -22.26 -13.73 -14.21
N PHE A 346 -21.37 -14.34 -15.01
CA PHE A 346 -20.46 -15.40 -14.53
C PHE A 346 -19.49 -14.88 -13.45
N GLU A 347 -18.95 -13.67 -13.61
CA GLU A 347 -18.12 -13.02 -12.60
C GLU A 347 -18.88 -12.88 -11.27
N PHE A 348 -20.11 -12.34 -11.29
CA PHE A 348 -20.92 -12.18 -10.08
C PHE A 348 -21.34 -13.51 -9.47
N GLN A 349 -21.67 -14.53 -10.27
CA GLN A 349 -21.98 -15.87 -9.76
C GLN A 349 -20.78 -16.48 -9.02
N ARG A 350 -19.57 -16.40 -9.60
CA ARG A 350 -18.35 -16.97 -9.02
C ARG A 350 -17.80 -16.18 -7.83
N ASN A 351 -17.98 -14.86 -7.80
CA ASN A 351 -17.31 -13.96 -6.84
C ASN A 351 -18.27 -13.28 -5.84
N LYS A 352 -19.57 -13.60 -5.83
CA LYS A 352 -20.60 -12.97 -4.97
C LYS A 352 -20.15 -12.75 -3.52
N GLU A 353 -19.53 -13.77 -2.92
CA GLU A 353 -19.07 -13.72 -1.53
C GLU A 353 -17.89 -12.76 -1.34
N ARG A 354 -16.88 -12.85 -2.22
CA ARG A 354 -15.73 -11.92 -2.25
C ARG A 354 -16.22 -10.47 -2.41
N PHE A 355 -17.16 -10.23 -3.32
CA PHE A 355 -17.73 -8.91 -3.55
C PHE A 355 -18.53 -8.39 -2.35
N GLY A 356 -19.30 -9.26 -1.68
CA GLY A 356 -19.96 -8.93 -0.41
C GLY A 356 -18.96 -8.56 0.69
N PHE A 357 -17.85 -9.29 0.81
CA PHE A 357 -16.77 -9.00 1.75
C PHE A 357 -16.08 -7.67 1.46
N LEU A 358 -15.75 -7.39 0.19
CA LEU A 358 -15.16 -6.11 -0.21
C LEU A 358 -16.12 -4.93 0.04
N LYS A 359 -17.41 -5.08 -0.28
CA LYS A 359 -18.45 -4.07 -0.02
C LYS A 359 -18.65 -3.83 1.49
N TRP A 360 -18.61 -4.88 2.31
CA TRP A 360 -18.55 -4.76 3.77
C TRP A 360 -17.32 -3.95 4.21
N GLY A 361 -16.13 -4.29 3.70
CA GLY A 361 -14.87 -3.61 4.01
C GLY A 361 -14.92 -2.10 3.78
N SER A 362 -15.42 -1.64 2.63
CA SER A 362 -15.62 -0.21 2.34
C SER A 362 -16.65 0.51 3.21
N SER A 363 -17.47 -0.23 3.98
CA SER A 363 -18.42 0.34 4.94
C SER A 363 -17.96 0.21 6.40
N ALA A 364 -16.99 -0.68 6.67
CA ALA A 364 -16.50 -0.99 8.00
C ALA A 364 -15.22 -0.23 8.37
N PHE A 365 -14.41 0.17 7.38
CA PHE A 365 -13.12 0.84 7.59
C PHE A 365 -13.12 2.26 7.00
N ASP A 366 -12.78 3.25 7.83
CA ASP A 366 -12.44 4.59 7.36
C ASP A 366 -11.25 4.53 6.39
N ASN A 367 -11.21 5.46 5.44
CA ASN A 367 -10.20 5.56 4.38
C ASN A 367 -10.17 4.40 3.35
N VAL A 368 -11.12 3.45 3.37
CA VAL A 368 -11.22 2.39 2.34
C VAL A 368 -12.24 2.75 1.25
N LEU A 369 -11.75 3.00 0.04
CA LEU A 369 -12.58 3.14 -1.16
C LEU A 369 -12.57 1.83 -1.94
N VAL A 370 -13.75 1.32 -2.33
CA VAL A 370 -13.89 0.19 -3.26
C VAL A 370 -14.60 0.65 -4.53
N VAL A 371 -13.91 0.51 -5.66
CA VAL A 371 -14.46 0.69 -7.01
C VAL A 371 -15.04 -0.65 -7.48
N PRO A 372 -16.35 -0.73 -7.75
CA PRO A 372 -17.06 -1.99 -8.03
C PRO A 372 -16.72 -2.64 -9.39
N PRO A 373 -17.01 -3.95 -9.56
CA PRO A 373 -16.71 -4.71 -10.78
C PRO A 373 -17.36 -4.14 -12.04
N GLY A 374 -16.67 -4.29 -13.17
CA GLY A 374 -17.10 -3.79 -14.48
C GLY A 374 -16.99 -2.28 -14.65
N SER A 375 -16.16 -1.62 -13.82
CA SER A 375 -15.87 -0.18 -13.89
C SER A 375 -14.66 0.14 -14.78
N GLY A 376 -13.61 -0.68 -14.71
CA GLY A 376 -12.34 -0.47 -15.39
C GLY A 376 -11.20 -1.27 -14.73
N ILE A 377 -10.03 -1.26 -15.35
CA ILE A 377 -8.78 -1.82 -14.84
C ILE A 377 -8.15 -0.86 -13.83
N VAL A 378 -7.57 -1.39 -12.75
CA VAL A 378 -7.02 -0.65 -11.62
C VAL A 378 -6.10 0.51 -12.02
N HIS A 379 -5.23 0.30 -13.02
CA HIS A 379 -4.26 1.30 -13.46
C HIS A 379 -4.85 2.40 -14.34
N GLN A 380 -5.83 2.09 -15.19
CA GLN A 380 -6.51 3.11 -16.00
C GLN A 380 -7.51 3.91 -15.16
N VAL A 381 -8.21 3.27 -14.21
CA VAL A 381 -9.01 3.98 -13.19
C VAL A 381 -8.11 4.85 -12.29
N ASN A 382 -6.88 4.41 -11.98
CA ASN A 382 -5.91 5.23 -11.27
C ASN A 382 -5.48 6.45 -12.11
N LEU A 383 -5.13 6.27 -13.38
CA LEU A 383 -4.72 7.35 -14.27
C LEU A 383 -5.84 8.37 -14.54
N GLU A 384 -7.05 7.88 -14.84
CA GLU A 384 -8.20 8.71 -15.25
C GLU A 384 -8.93 9.35 -14.05
N TYR A 385 -8.89 8.76 -12.85
CA TYR A 385 -9.72 9.18 -11.72
C TYR A 385 -9.01 9.26 -10.35
N LEU A 386 -8.28 8.23 -9.92
CA LEU A 386 -7.69 8.21 -8.57
C LEU A 386 -6.38 9.01 -8.45
N GLY A 387 -5.75 9.42 -9.55
CA GLY A 387 -4.60 10.33 -9.54
C GLY A 387 -4.99 11.74 -9.12
N ARG A 388 -4.29 12.29 -8.11
CA ARG A 388 -4.44 13.68 -7.64
C ARG A 388 -3.32 14.60 -8.15
N VAL A 389 -2.13 14.06 -8.39
CA VAL A 389 -0.86 14.80 -8.65
C VAL A 389 -0.39 15.65 -7.46
N VAL A 390 -1.28 16.45 -6.86
CA VAL A 390 -1.04 17.17 -5.60
C VAL A 390 -2.22 16.93 -4.67
N PHE A 391 -1.96 16.41 -3.47
CA PHE A 391 -2.95 16.30 -2.39
C PHE A 391 -3.19 17.65 -1.72
N ASN A 392 -4.40 17.84 -1.19
CA ASN A 392 -4.71 18.89 -0.23
C ASN A 392 -5.45 18.24 0.95
N THR A 393 -4.76 18.01 2.07
CA THR A 393 -5.28 17.26 3.21
C THR A 393 -5.14 18.09 4.47
N GLY A 394 -6.27 18.46 5.08
CA GLY A 394 -6.29 19.36 6.25
C GLY A 394 -5.71 20.76 5.97
N GLY A 395 -5.69 21.18 4.69
CA GLY A 395 -5.02 22.42 4.27
C GLY A 395 -3.52 22.28 4.02
N ILE A 396 -2.93 21.08 4.08
CA ILE A 396 -1.53 20.82 3.73
C ILE A 396 -1.44 20.26 2.30
N LEU A 397 -0.58 20.87 1.50
CA LEU A 397 -0.32 20.55 0.09
C LEU A 397 0.99 19.78 -0.07
N TYR A 398 0.95 18.67 -0.80
CA TYR A 398 2.09 17.77 -1.04
C TYR A 398 1.87 16.88 -2.28
N PRO A 399 2.91 16.26 -2.87
CA PRO A 399 2.77 15.45 -4.09
C PRO A 399 1.97 14.16 -3.83
N ASP A 400 1.18 13.73 -4.83
CA ASP A 400 0.62 12.38 -4.86
C ASP A 400 1.75 11.35 -5.04
N SER A 401 1.63 10.25 -4.29
CA SER A 401 2.56 9.12 -4.33
C SER A 401 1.83 7.86 -3.84
N VAL A 402 2.09 6.72 -4.46
CA VAL A 402 1.25 5.53 -4.29
C VAL A 402 2.06 4.24 -4.30
N VAL A 403 1.93 3.45 -3.24
CA VAL A 403 2.41 2.06 -3.23
C VAL A 403 1.22 1.16 -3.54
N GLY A 404 1.32 0.42 -4.63
CA GLY A 404 0.30 -0.53 -5.07
C GLY A 404 0.64 -1.96 -4.69
N THR A 405 -0.38 -2.82 -4.62
CA THR A 405 -0.22 -4.28 -4.50
C THR A 405 -0.20 -5.01 -5.85
N ASP A 406 -0.22 -4.27 -6.96
CA ASP A 406 0.07 -4.78 -8.31
C ASP A 406 1.44 -4.28 -8.79
N SER A 407 2.13 -5.06 -9.62
CA SER A 407 3.46 -4.68 -10.11
C SER A 407 3.45 -3.48 -11.05
N HIS A 408 2.38 -3.25 -11.80
CA HIS A 408 2.34 -2.23 -12.87
C HIS A 408 1.76 -0.89 -12.40
N THR A 409 1.67 -0.67 -11.08
CA THR A 409 1.37 0.64 -10.49
C THR A 409 2.25 1.79 -11.02
N PRO A 410 3.52 1.59 -11.42
CA PRO A 410 4.31 2.55 -12.19
C PRO A 410 3.64 3.13 -13.45
N MET A 411 2.55 2.56 -13.98
CA MET A 411 1.75 3.22 -15.04
C MET A 411 1.31 4.65 -14.66
N ILE A 412 1.18 4.94 -13.37
CA ILE A 412 0.83 6.29 -12.87
C ILE A 412 2.00 7.29 -12.96
N ASP A 413 3.24 6.80 -13.11
CA ASP A 413 4.45 7.63 -13.19
C ASP A 413 4.47 8.50 -14.46
N GLY A 414 3.74 8.10 -15.50
CA GLY A 414 3.49 8.89 -16.70
C GLY A 414 2.69 10.18 -16.46
N LEU A 415 1.96 10.25 -15.34
CA LEU A 415 1.20 11.42 -14.85
C LEU A 415 2.03 12.26 -13.85
N GLY A 416 3.31 11.91 -13.62
CA GLY A 416 4.21 12.59 -12.67
C GLY A 416 3.90 12.35 -11.20
N ILE A 417 3.28 11.22 -10.89
CA ILE A 417 2.99 10.72 -9.54
C ILE A 417 4.02 9.63 -9.23
N ALA A 418 4.68 9.68 -8.08
CA ALA A 418 5.66 8.65 -7.73
C ALA A 418 4.96 7.34 -7.31
N GLY A 419 4.94 6.33 -8.18
CA GLY A 419 4.20 5.09 -7.97
C GLY A 419 5.01 3.81 -8.16
N TRP A 420 4.87 2.84 -7.26
CA TRP A 420 5.49 1.51 -7.45
C TRP A 420 4.70 0.37 -6.81
N GLY A 421 5.07 -0.87 -7.14
CA GLY A 421 4.55 -2.08 -6.48
C GLY A 421 4.98 -2.19 -5.01
N PRO A 422 4.70 -3.30 -4.30
CA PRO A 422 4.91 -3.35 -2.85
C PRO A 422 6.39 -3.55 -2.49
N MET A 423 7.16 -2.48 -2.27
CA MET A 423 8.60 -2.51 -1.96
C MET A 423 8.99 -1.63 -0.77
N SER A 424 9.86 -2.18 0.11
CA SER A 424 10.71 -1.37 1.00
C SER A 424 11.75 -0.59 0.18
N MET A 425 12.12 0.62 0.61
CA MET A 425 12.94 1.53 -0.19
C MET A 425 14.36 1.76 0.36
N ILE A 426 15.32 1.45 -0.50
CA ILE A 426 16.68 1.99 -0.47
C ILE A 426 16.68 3.24 -1.36
N LEU A 427 17.42 4.28 -0.96
CA LEU A 427 17.61 5.51 -1.72
C LEU A 427 18.15 5.17 -3.12
N PRO A 428 17.36 5.32 -4.19
CA PRO A 428 17.66 4.65 -5.45
C PRO A 428 18.60 5.47 -6.31
N CYS A 429 19.53 4.79 -6.99
CA CYS A 429 20.19 5.34 -8.16
C CYS A 429 19.13 5.66 -9.24
N VAL A 430 19.22 6.83 -9.87
CA VAL A 430 18.32 7.26 -10.95
C VAL A 430 19.06 7.21 -12.28
N VAL A 431 18.46 6.58 -13.29
CA VAL A 431 18.94 6.54 -14.68
C VAL A 431 18.19 7.60 -15.48
N GLY A 432 18.92 8.59 -15.99
CA GLY A 432 18.34 9.61 -16.88
C GLY A 432 18.18 9.02 -18.28
N PHE A 433 16.95 9.00 -18.79
CA PHE A 433 16.65 8.49 -20.13
C PHE A 433 16.21 9.65 -21.04
N LYS A 434 17.12 10.11 -21.90
CA LYS A 434 16.89 11.24 -22.79
C LYS A 434 16.09 10.81 -24.02
N LEU A 435 14.94 11.43 -24.26
CA LEU A 435 14.19 11.34 -25.50
C LEU A 435 14.37 12.63 -26.32
N PHE A 436 14.57 12.48 -27.63
CA PHE A 436 14.70 13.57 -28.60
C PHE A 436 14.20 13.12 -29.97
N GLY A 437 14.06 14.04 -30.92
CA GLY A 437 13.39 13.76 -32.19
C GLY A 437 11.89 13.49 -32.03
N LYS A 438 11.27 12.85 -33.03
CA LYS A 438 9.83 12.54 -33.08
C LYS A 438 9.58 11.16 -33.68
N LEU A 439 8.53 10.46 -33.23
CA LEU A 439 8.15 9.17 -33.78
C LEU A 439 7.77 9.28 -35.27
N ASN A 440 8.26 8.34 -36.08
CA ASN A 440 7.89 8.21 -37.49
C ASN A 440 6.40 7.86 -37.66
N ASP A 441 5.87 8.12 -38.86
CA ASP A 441 4.50 7.72 -39.19
C ASP A 441 4.32 6.19 -39.15
N GLY A 442 3.16 5.75 -38.66
CA GLY A 442 2.82 4.35 -38.45
C GLY A 442 3.53 3.66 -37.26
N VAL A 443 4.43 4.33 -36.54
CA VAL A 443 5.07 3.80 -35.32
C VAL A 443 4.19 4.08 -34.09
N THR A 444 3.99 3.08 -33.23
CA THR A 444 3.11 3.21 -32.05
C THR A 444 3.89 3.36 -30.74
N ALA A 445 3.21 3.84 -29.69
CA ALA A 445 3.74 3.83 -28.33
C ALA A 445 4.13 2.43 -27.83
N THR A 446 3.52 1.36 -28.37
CA THR A 446 3.92 -0.02 -28.06
C THR A 446 5.32 -0.33 -28.61
N ASP A 447 5.63 0.14 -29.82
CA ASP A 447 6.95 -0.06 -30.44
C ASP A 447 8.05 0.69 -29.68
N LEU A 448 7.73 1.89 -29.20
CA LEU A 448 8.58 2.68 -28.32
C LEU A 448 8.83 1.96 -26.98
N VAL A 449 7.80 1.51 -26.25
CA VAL A 449 8.03 0.83 -24.96
C VAL A 449 8.74 -0.51 -25.12
N LEU A 450 8.49 -1.30 -26.17
CA LEU A 450 9.22 -2.55 -26.39
C LEU A 450 10.71 -2.28 -26.70
N THR A 451 11.01 -1.17 -27.38
CA THR A 451 12.38 -0.70 -27.63
C THR A 451 13.06 -0.22 -26.33
N VAL A 452 12.40 0.64 -25.56
CA VAL A 452 12.87 1.14 -24.25
C VAL A 452 13.07 -0.02 -23.27
N THR A 453 12.15 -0.98 -23.23
CA THR A 453 12.25 -2.21 -22.40
C THR A 453 13.50 -3.01 -22.74
N GLN A 454 13.79 -3.19 -24.03
CA GLN A 454 15.01 -3.89 -24.48
C GLN A 454 16.29 -3.13 -24.05
N MET A 455 16.31 -1.81 -24.20
CA MET A 455 17.45 -0.96 -23.82
C MET A 455 17.69 -0.96 -22.30
N LEU A 456 16.65 -0.70 -21.51
CA LEU A 456 16.72 -0.69 -20.05
C LEU A 456 17.10 -2.06 -19.47
N ARG A 457 16.56 -3.15 -20.04
CA ARG A 457 16.92 -4.51 -19.63
C ARG A 457 18.38 -4.85 -19.95
N LYS A 458 18.93 -4.32 -21.04
CA LYS A 458 20.35 -4.46 -21.42
C LYS A 458 21.28 -3.60 -20.52
N HIS A 459 20.82 -2.44 -20.05
CA HIS A 459 21.59 -1.53 -19.19
C HIS A 459 21.70 -1.99 -17.73
N GLY A 460 20.74 -2.77 -17.23
CA GLY A 460 20.76 -3.30 -15.87
C GLY A 460 20.24 -2.28 -14.84
N VAL A 461 18.92 -2.12 -14.83
CA VAL A 461 18.20 -1.12 -14.02
C VAL A 461 17.46 -1.70 -12.81
N VAL A 462 17.79 -2.93 -12.41
CA VAL A 462 17.14 -3.60 -11.27
C VAL A 462 17.34 -2.80 -9.98
N GLY A 463 16.23 -2.47 -9.31
CA GLY A 463 16.24 -1.67 -8.07
C GLY A 463 16.50 -0.16 -8.25
N LYS A 464 16.66 0.32 -9.49
CA LYS A 464 16.88 1.74 -9.81
C LYS A 464 15.57 2.44 -10.18
N PHE A 465 15.57 3.76 -10.13
CA PHE A 465 14.55 4.59 -10.80
C PHE A 465 15.01 4.90 -12.24
N ILE A 466 14.06 5.08 -13.14
CA ILE A 466 14.26 5.77 -14.44
C ILE A 466 13.60 7.13 -14.34
N GLU A 467 14.21 8.17 -14.91
CA GLU A 467 13.58 9.48 -15.09
C GLU A 467 13.74 9.91 -16.56
N PHE A 468 12.61 10.13 -17.24
CA PHE A 468 12.57 10.49 -18.65
C PHE A 468 12.66 12.01 -18.81
N TYR A 469 13.54 12.48 -19.69
CA TYR A 469 13.81 13.90 -19.90
C TYR A 469 14.18 14.22 -21.36
N GLY A 470 14.28 15.51 -21.69
CA GLY A 470 14.57 15.98 -23.05
C GLY A 470 13.32 16.35 -23.85
N GLU A 471 13.53 17.04 -24.97
CA GLU A 471 12.47 17.60 -25.83
C GLU A 471 11.48 16.55 -26.36
N GLY A 472 11.94 15.33 -26.65
CA GLY A 472 11.10 14.25 -27.16
C GLY A 472 10.05 13.76 -26.15
N VAL A 473 10.18 14.10 -24.86
CA VAL A 473 9.12 13.84 -23.86
C VAL A 473 7.91 14.75 -24.08
N GLY A 474 8.13 15.98 -24.56
CA GLY A 474 7.05 16.92 -24.90
C GLY A 474 6.20 16.47 -26.09
N GLU A 475 6.79 15.73 -27.03
CA GLU A 475 6.09 15.12 -28.18
C GLU A 475 5.25 13.89 -27.81
N LEU A 476 5.48 13.26 -26.64
CA LEU A 476 4.71 12.12 -26.15
C LEU A 476 3.47 12.57 -25.39
N SER A 477 2.29 12.08 -25.79
CA SER A 477 1.07 12.27 -25.02
C SER A 477 1.06 11.38 -23.77
N LEU A 478 0.28 11.75 -22.75
CA LEU A 478 0.27 11.00 -21.49
C LEU A 478 0.00 9.48 -21.67
N PRO A 479 -0.98 9.02 -22.49
CA PRO A 479 -1.15 7.59 -22.77
C PRO A 479 0.14 6.87 -23.23
N ASP A 480 1.02 7.56 -23.95
CA ASP A 480 2.30 7.01 -24.41
C ASP A 480 3.31 6.91 -23.25
N ARG A 481 3.39 7.96 -22.42
CA ARG A 481 4.22 7.99 -21.19
C ARG A 481 3.78 6.91 -20.19
N ALA A 482 2.48 6.80 -19.94
CA ALA A 482 1.89 5.77 -19.09
C ALA A 482 2.10 4.36 -19.65
N THR A 483 2.11 4.19 -20.98
CA THR A 483 2.47 2.92 -21.64
C THR A 483 3.93 2.56 -21.39
N ILE A 484 4.86 3.52 -21.48
CA ILE A 484 6.30 3.31 -21.19
C ILE A 484 6.51 2.93 -19.72
N ALA A 485 5.82 3.62 -18.80
CA ALA A 485 5.94 3.41 -17.38
C ALA A 485 5.26 2.12 -16.88
N ASN A 486 4.16 1.67 -17.52
CA ASN A 486 3.47 0.41 -17.19
C ASN A 486 4.41 -0.81 -17.22
N MET A 487 5.34 -0.85 -18.17
CA MET A 487 6.30 -1.96 -18.33
C MET A 487 7.53 -1.88 -17.40
N CYS A 488 7.51 -1.01 -16.39
CA CYS A 488 8.59 -0.87 -15.40
C CYS A 488 9.08 -2.21 -14.80
N PRO A 489 8.19 -3.15 -14.40
CA PRO A 489 8.61 -4.48 -13.91
C PRO A 489 9.31 -5.35 -14.96
N GLU A 490 9.00 -5.17 -16.24
CA GLU A 490 9.48 -6.02 -17.34
C GLU A 490 10.92 -5.70 -17.76
N TYR A 491 11.33 -4.43 -17.67
CA TYR A 491 12.75 -4.07 -17.64
C TYR A 491 13.36 -4.26 -16.24
N GLY A 492 12.57 -4.09 -15.18
CA GLY A 492 12.91 -4.44 -13.79
C GLY A 492 13.28 -3.26 -12.90
N ALA A 493 12.98 -2.03 -13.31
CA ALA A 493 13.15 -0.85 -12.48
C ALA A 493 12.14 -0.83 -11.32
N THR A 494 12.32 0.08 -10.36
CA THR A 494 11.34 0.31 -9.27
C THR A 494 10.26 1.32 -9.70
N MET A 495 10.64 2.36 -10.43
CA MET A 495 9.77 3.48 -10.87
C MET A 495 10.29 4.00 -12.23
N ALA A 496 9.40 4.56 -13.05
CA ALA A 496 9.67 4.99 -14.44
C ALA A 496 9.09 6.38 -14.72
N PHE A 497 9.72 7.41 -14.13
CA PHE A 497 9.14 8.72 -13.88
C PHE A 497 9.14 9.68 -15.07
N PHE A 498 7.99 10.33 -15.30
CA PHE A 498 7.84 11.46 -16.22
C PHE A 498 7.45 12.72 -15.42
N PRO A 499 8.32 13.75 -15.32
CA PRO A 499 8.01 14.98 -14.61
C PRO A 499 6.73 15.68 -15.11
N VAL A 500 6.01 16.34 -14.19
CA VAL A 500 4.76 17.05 -14.51
C VAL A 500 5.03 18.27 -15.39
N ASP A 501 4.36 18.36 -16.53
CA ASP A 501 4.47 19.42 -17.52
C ASP A 501 3.10 19.90 -18.03
N ASP A 502 3.07 20.77 -19.05
CA ASP A 502 1.82 21.28 -19.63
C ASP A 502 0.95 20.17 -20.26
N VAL A 503 1.54 19.09 -20.80
CA VAL A 503 0.81 17.93 -21.35
C VAL A 503 0.07 17.17 -20.24
N THR A 504 0.71 17.00 -19.08
CA THR A 504 0.07 16.44 -17.88
C THR A 504 -1.11 17.31 -17.43
N LEU A 505 -0.98 18.64 -17.44
CA LEU A 505 -2.08 19.54 -17.08
C LEU A 505 -3.23 19.54 -18.10
N GLU A 506 -2.94 19.38 -19.39
CA GLU A 506 -3.96 19.20 -20.43
C GLU A 506 -4.75 17.90 -20.21
N TYR A 507 -4.07 16.79 -19.90
CA TYR A 507 -4.74 15.52 -19.60
C TYR A 507 -5.62 15.58 -18.33
N LEU A 508 -5.22 16.34 -17.30
CA LEU A 508 -6.08 16.57 -16.12
C LEU A 508 -7.38 17.31 -16.49
N ARG A 509 -7.34 18.26 -17.41
CA ARG A 509 -8.54 18.92 -17.95
C ARG A 509 -9.38 17.96 -18.79
N LEU A 510 -8.73 17.17 -19.65
CA LEU A 510 -9.37 16.15 -20.48
C LEU A 510 -10.10 15.10 -19.63
N THR A 511 -9.51 14.68 -18.51
CA THR A 511 -10.14 13.78 -17.53
C THR A 511 -11.10 14.50 -16.55
N GLY A 512 -11.52 15.72 -16.90
CA GLY A 512 -12.61 16.43 -16.25
C GLY A 512 -12.28 17.10 -14.90
N ARG A 513 -11.01 17.20 -14.51
CA ARG A 513 -10.62 17.97 -13.30
C ARG A 513 -10.90 19.47 -13.54
N CYS A 514 -11.37 20.17 -12.51
CA CYS A 514 -11.70 21.59 -12.64
C CYS A 514 -10.44 22.48 -12.67
N GLU A 515 -10.55 23.63 -13.33
CA GLU A 515 -9.45 24.61 -13.44
C GLU A 515 -8.91 25.06 -12.08
N GLU A 516 -9.72 25.07 -11.02
CA GLU A 516 -9.24 25.40 -9.68
C GLU A 516 -8.22 24.38 -9.16
N THR A 517 -8.48 23.07 -9.35
CA THR A 517 -7.54 22.00 -8.99
C THR A 517 -6.32 22.00 -9.91
N VAL A 518 -6.50 22.19 -11.23
CA VAL A 518 -5.38 22.24 -12.20
C VAL A 518 -4.48 23.46 -11.94
N SER A 519 -5.06 24.60 -11.58
CA SER A 519 -4.32 25.81 -11.15
C SER A 519 -3.60 25.60 -9.82
N MET A 520 -4.24 24.98 -8.82
CA MET A 520 -3.59 24.60 -7.56
C MET A 520 -2.36 23.71 -7.79
N ILE A 521 -2.50 22.69 -8.64
CA ILE A 521 -1.42 21.77 -9.03
C ILE A 521 -0.28 22.55 -9.70
N LYS A 522 -0.57 23.40 -10.70
CA LYS A 522 0.48 24.20 -11.38
C LYS A 522 1.18 25.15 -10.39
N SER A 523 0.42 25.89 -9.57
CA SER A 523 0.98 26.81 -8.58
C SER A 523 1.88 26.10 -7.56
N TYR A 524 1.46 24.95 -7.02
CA TYR A 524 2.27 24.16 -6.07
C TYR A 524 3.57 23.68 -6.72
N LEU A 525 3.50 23.11 -7.92
CA LEU A 525 4.66 22.49 -8.57
C LEU A 525 5.70 23.54 -9.02
N TYR A 526 5.30 24.72 -9.49
CA TYR A 526 6.26 25.82 -9.72
C TYR A 526 6.88 26.29 -8.41
N ALA A 527 6.08 26.50 -7.35
CA ALA A 527 6.58 27.00 -6.07
C ALA A 527 7.61 26.06 -5.40
N ASN A 528 7.52 24.75 -5.64
CA ASN A 528 8.50 23.75 -5.17
C ASN A 528 9.52 23.30 -6.24
N ARG A 529 9.55 23.91 -7.44
CA ARG A 529 10.41 23.53 -8.59
C ARG A 529 10.28 22.05 -9.01
N LEU A 530 9.06 21.54 -8.96
CA LEU A 530 8.64 20.20 -9.36
C LEU A 530 7.88 20.18 -10.71
N PHE A 531 7.75 21.32 -11.39
CA PHE A 531 7.17 21.43 -12.72
C PHE A 531 8.27 21.51 -13.79
N ASN A 532 8.10 20.80 -14.90
CA ASN A 532 9.04 20.76 -16.02
C ASN A 532 8.54 21.60 -17.21
N ASP A 533 8.93 22.87 -17.27
CA ASP A 533 8.58 23.76 -18.38
C ASP A 533 9.69 23.77 -19.44
N TYR A 534 9.48 23.11 -20.58
CA TYR A 534 10.46 23.04 -21.69
C TYR A 534 10.83 24.41 -22.30
N LYS A 535 10.15 25.50 -21.90
CA LYS A 535 10.41 26.88 -22.37
C LYS A 535 11.46 27.59 -21.50
N GLU A 536 11.74 27.09 -20.30
CA GLU A 536 12.71 27.68 -19.36
C GLU A 536 14.08 27.00 -19.45
N VAL A 537 15.14 27.77 -19.19
CA VAL A 537 16.52 27.24 -19.12
C VAL A 537 16.73 26.64 -17.73
N HIS A 538 16.46 25.34 -17.61
CA HIS A 538 16.66 24.59 -16.36
C HIS A 538 18.13 24.46 -15.98
N HIS A 539 18.41 24.41 -14.67
CA HIS A 539 19.67 23.88 -14.17
C HIS A 539 19.78 22.38 -14.50
N GLU A 540 20.98 21.93 -14.82
CA GLU A 540 21.23 20.54 -15.21
C GLU A 540 21.07 19.59 -13.99
N ARG A 541 19.99 18.81 -13.99
CA ARG A 541 19.76 17.74 -13.00
C ARG A 541 20.70 16.57 -13.27
N VAL A 542 21.20 15.96 -12.20
CA VAL A 542 22.24 14.91 -12.26
C VAL A 542 21.60 13.53 -12.15
N TYR A 543 22.02 12.60 -13.02
CA TYR A 543 21.64 11.19 -12.96
C TYR A 543 22.88 10.30 -12.76
N THR A 544 22.69 9.13 -12.13
CA THR A 544 23.78 8.17 -11.86
C THR A 544 24.30 7.47 -13.11
N SER A 545 23.46 7.37 -14.15
CA SER A 545 23.84 6.94 -15.48
C SER A 545 22.85 7.47 -16.51
N TYR A 546 23.28 7.54 -17.76
CA TYR A 546 22.57 8.21 -18.84
C TYR A 546 22.31 7.23 -19.99
N LEU A 547 21.11 7.27 -20.54
CA LEU A 547 20.73 6.64 -21.80
C LEU A 547 20.07 7.70 -22.69
N GLN A 548 20.12 7.49 -24.00
CA GLN A 548 19.46 8.37 -24.96
C GLN A 548 18.86 7.56 -26.10
N LEU A 549 17.76 8.07 -26.67
CA LEU A 549 17.03 7.43 -27.77
C LEU A 549 16.44 8.52 -28.67
N ASP A 550 16.78 8.48 -29.96
CA ASP A 550 16.05 9.24 -30.97
C ASP A 550 14.73 8.53 -31.27
N LEU A 551 13.61 9.26 -31.26
CA LEU A 551 12.31 8.71 -31.60
C LEU A 551 12.19 8.39 -33.10
N VAL A 552 13.10 8.90 -33.95
CA VAL A 552 13.22 8.56 -35.37
C VAL A 552 13.84 7.16 -35.60
N ASP A 553 14.59 6.61 -34.63
CA ASP A 553 15.20 5.26 -34.72
C ASP A 553 14.21 4.11 -34.42
N ILE A 554 12.95 4.42 -34.09
CA ILE A 554 11.95 3.42 -33.72
C ILE A 554 11.33 2.79 -34.98
N GLU A 555 11.35 1.45 -35.04
CA GLU A 555 10.71 0.64 -36.08
C GLU A 555 9.60 -0.23 -35.47
N PRO A 556 8.49 -0.51 -36.20
CA PRO A 556 7.43 -1.41 -35.75
C PRO A 556 7.94 -2.79 -35.33
N CYS A 557 7.41 -3.35 -34.24
CA CYS A 557 7.93 -4.56 -33.62
C CYS A 557 6.90 -5.33 -32.78
N VAL A 558 7.30 -6.54 -32.39
CA VAL A 558 6.62 -7.40 -31.41
C VAL A 558 7.64 -7.92 -30.40
N SER A 559 7.19 -8.44 -29.25
CA SER A 559 8.07 -9.14 -28.29
C SER A 559 7.56 -10.54 -28.00
N GLY A 560 8.42 -11.55 -28.17
CA GLY A 560 8.04 -12.95 -27.98
C GLY A 560 9.08 -13.95 -28.53
N PRO A 561 8.80 -15.26 -28.45
CA PRO A 561 7.51 -15.85 -28.10
C PRO A 561 7.28 -16.10 -26.59
N LYS A 562 8.25 -15.79 -25.71
CA LYS A 562 8.19 -16.20 -24.29
C LYS A 562 8.65 -15.16 -23.25
N ARG A 563 9.17 -13.98 -23.62
CA ARG A 563 9.54 -12.90 -22.68
C ARG A 563 9.23 -11.50 -23.25
N PRO A 564 8.97 -10.47 -22.41
CA PRO A 564 8.61 -9.13 -22.89
C PRO A 564 9.78 -8.33 -23.51
N HIS A 565 11.03 -8.67 -23.15
CA HIS A 565 12.24 -8.06 -23.72
C HIS A 565 12.80 -8.81 -24.94
N ASP A 566 12.15 -9.89 -25.39
CA ASP A 566 12.50 -10.62 -26.61
C ASP A 566 11.96 -9.90 -27.86
N ARG A 567 12.32 -8.63 -28.03
CA ARG A 567 11.88 -7.76 -29.14
C ARG A 567 12.36 -8.29 -30.50
N VAL A 568 11.45 -8.32 -31.45
CA VAL A 568 11.62 -8.71 -32.86
C VAL A 568 11.02 -7.60 -33.72
N ARG A 569 11.80 -7.03 -34.66
CA ARG A 569 11.27 -6.03 -35.60
C ARG A 569 10.28 -6.70 -36.54
N LEU A 570 9.25 -5.99 -36.98
CA LEU A 570 8.14 -6.58 -37.73
C LEU A 570 8.61 -7.29 -39.01
N LYS A 571 9.59 -6.69 -39.71
CA LYS A 571 10.29 -7.25 -40.90
C LYS A 571 11.13 -8.50 -40.63
N ASP A 572 11.56 -8.73 -39.39
CA ASP A 572 12.34 -9.93 -39.01
C ASP A 572 11.43 -11.08 -38.54
N MET A 573 10.14 -10.83 -38.30
CA MET A 573 9.28 -11.72 -37.51
C MET A 573 9.11 -13.13 -38.11
N LYS A 574 8.98 -13.23 -39.44
CA LYS A 574 8.92 -14.52 -40.13
C LYS A 574 10.23 -15.32 -39.96
N ALA A 575 11.38 -14.66 -40.01
CA ALA A 575 12.68 -15.29 -39.83
C ALA A 575 12.92 -15.72 -38.37
N ASP A 576 12.55 -14.88 -37.39
CA ASP A 576 12.60 -15.23 -35.97
C ASP A 576 11.71 -16.43 -35.64
N TRP A 577 10.51 -16.49 -36.24
CA TRP A 577 9.61 -17.63 -36.09
C TRP A 577 10.23 -18.95 -36.61
N HIS A 578 10.78 -18.94 -37.82
CA HIS A 578 11.42 -20.13 -38.41
C HIS A 578 12.66 -20.57 -37.61
N ALA A 579 13.44 -19.61 -37.07
CA ALA A 579 14.53 -19.91 -36.14
C ALA A 579 14.01 -20.51 -34.83
N CYS A 580 12.94 -19.97 -34.24
CA CYS A 580 12.34 -20.48 -33.00
C CYS A 580 11.85 -21.93 -33.14
N LEU A 581 11.35 -22.35 -34.31
CA LEU A 581 10.96 -23.75 -34.51
C LEU A 581 12.13 -24.71 -34.43
N HIS A 582 13.33 -24.33 -34.90
CA HIS A 582 14.50 -25.22 -34.96
C HIS A 582 15.49 -25.08 -33.79
N ASN A 583 15.50 -23.95 -33.11
CA ASN A 583 16.34 -23.74 -31.92
C ASN A 583 15.96 -24.69 -30.79
N LYS A 584 16.96 -25.12 -30.00
CA LYS A 584 16.77 -25.95 -28.80
C LYS A 584 15.75 -25.36 -27.82
N VAL A 585 15.05 -26.23 -27.07
CA VAL A 585 14.01 -25.80 -26.12
C VAL A 585 14.51 -24.70 -25.19
N GLY A 586 13.85 -23.54 -25.23
CA GLY A 586 14.25 -22.35 -24.47
C GLY A 586 13.31 -21.17 -24.72
N PHE A 587 13.78 -19.94 -24.45
CA PHE A 587 12.99 -18.71 -24.67
C PHE A 587 12.70 -18.42 -26.15
N LYS A 588 13.66 -18.75 -27.02
CA LYS A 588 13.63 -18.57 -28.49
C LYS A 588 13.74 -19.91 -29.22
N GLY A 589 13.11 -20.98 -28.69
CA GLY A 589 13.28 -22.33 -29.23
C GLY A 589 12.25 -23.36 -28.77
N TYR A 590 11.86 -24.24 -29.71
CA TYR A 590 10.89 -25.32 -29.56
C TYR A 590 11.40 -26.71 -29.94
N GLU A 591 12.56 -26.80 -30.60
CA GLU A 591 13.23 -28.06 -31.00
C GLU A 591 12.37 -28.98 -31.90
N ILE A 592 11.55 -28.39 -32.78
CA ILE A 592 10.69 -29.11 -33.74
C ILE A 592 11.54 -29.75 -34.85
N SER A 593 11.23 -31.02 -35.13
CA SER A 593 11.92 -31.83 -36.13
C SER A 593 11.78 -31.22 -37.54
N LYS A 594 12.81 -31.37 -38.39
CA LYS A 594 12.80 -30.81 -39.75
C LYS A 594 11.67 -31.34 -40.65
N GLY A 595 11.11 -32.51 -40.32
CA GLY A 595 9.96 -33.09 -41.03
C GLY A 595 8.61 -32.59 -40.54
N GLU A 596 8.54 -31.99 -39.34
CA GLU A 596 7.28 -31.54 -38.73
C GLU A 596 7.07 -30.03 -38.76
N LYS A 597 8.08 -29.21 -39.09
CA LYS A 597 7.92 -27.74 -39.17
C LYS A 597 6.72 -27.31 -40.05
N ASP A 598 6.45 -28.05 -41.11
CA ASP A 598 5.40 -27.76 -42.10
C ASP A 598 4.08 -28.55 -41.83
N LYS A 599 3.96 -29.18 -40.65
CA LYS A 599 2.82 -30.04 -40.24
C LYS A 599 1.49 -29.27 -40.30
N VAL A 600 0.49 -29.90 -40.94
CA VAL A 600 -0.86 -29.35 -41.12
C VAL A 600 -1.88 -30.29 -40.50
N VAL A 601 -2.61 -29.81 -39.49
CA VAL A 601 -3.70 -30.54 -38.83
C VAL A 601 -5.02 -30.08 -39.42
N LYS A 602 -5.79 -31.02 -39.97
CA LYS A 602 -7.11 -30.73 -40.55
C LYS A 602 -8.21 -31.10 -39.58
N PHE A 603 -9.05 -30.14 -39.23
CA PHE A 603 -10.18 -30.33 -38.29
C PHE A 603 -11.44 -29.60 -38.78
N SER A 604 -12.59 -29.91 -38.19
CA SER A 604 -13.85 -29.22 -38.48
C SER A 604 -14.17 -28.24 -37.35
N PHE A 605 -14.24 -26.95 -37.67
CA PHE A 605 -14.73 -25.91 -36.76
C PHE A 605 -16.14 -25.51 -37.20
N GLN A 606 -17.15 -25.78 -36.38
CA GLN A 606 -18.55 -25.44 -36.67
C GLN A 606 -19.00 -25.90 -38.08
N GLY A 607 -18.64 -27.13 -38.47
CA GLY A 607 -18.93 -27.72 -39.78
C GLY A 607 -18.00 -27.31 -40.93
N HIS A 608 -17.10 -26.35 -40.73
CA HIS A 608 -16.20 -25.84 -41.76
C HIS A 608 -14.80 -26.47 -41.64
N PRO A 609 -14.16 -26.94 -42.74
CA PRO A 609 -12.83 -27.53 -42.70
C PRO A 609 -11.75 -26.46 -42.52
N ILE A 610 -10.92 -26.60 -41.48
CA ILE A 610 -9.83 -25.70 -41.12
C ILE A 610 -8.49 -26.45 -41.15
N ASP A 611 -7.45 -25.79 -41.70
CA ASP A 611 -6.06 -26.23 -41.65
C ASP A 611 -5.31 -25.43 -40.57
N LEU A 612 -4.84 -26.10 -39.50
CA LEU A 612 -4.01 -25.53 -38.45
C LEU A 612 -2.54 -25.89 -38.66
N LYS A 613 -1.60 -24.99 -38.33
CA LYS A 613 -0.15 -25.21 -38.44
C LYS A 613 0.59 -24.67 -37.22
N HIS A 614 1.88 -25.02 -37.12
CA HIS A 614 2.81 -24.30 -36.26
C HIS A 614 2.77 -22.79 -36.59
N GLY A 615 2.54 -21.95 -35.59
CA GLY A 615 2.46 -20.49 -35.74
C GLY A 615 1.06 -19.95 -36.06
N SER A 616 0.06 -20.83 -36.27
CA SER A 616 -1.33 -20.40 -36.38
C SER A 616 -1.77 -19.64 -35.13
N VAL A 617 -2.35 -18.46 -35.33
CA VAL A 617 -2.95 -17.65 -34.26
C VAL A 617 -4.26 -18.31 -33.85
N VAL A 618 -4.46 -18.49 -32.54
CA VAL A 618 -5.69 -19.05 -31.96
C VAL A 618 -6.32 -18.13 -30.90
N ILE A 619 -5.54 -17.22 -30.31
CA ILE A 619 -6.01 -16.12 -29.45
C ILE A 619 -5.48 -14.81 -30.02
N ALA A 620 -6.37 -13.83 -30.17
CA ALA A 620 -6.00 -12.45 -30.47
C ALA A 620 -6.74 -11.55 -29.47
N ALA A 621 -6.01 -10.95 -28.53
CA ALA A 621 -6.61 -10.27 -27.38
C ALA A 621 -6.17 -8.82 -27.29
N ILE A 622 -7.14 -7.92 -27.47
CA ILE A 622 -6.99 -6.51 -27.16
C ILE A 622 -7.31 -6.39 -25.67
N THR A 623 -6.26 -6.37 -24.86
CA THR A 623 -6.29 -6.48 -23.41
C THR A 623 -5.16 -5.60 -22.86
N SER A 624 -5.33 -5.03 -21.67
CA SER A 624 -4.62 -3.80 -21.27
C SER A 624 -5.03 -2.58 -22.12
N CYS A 625 -4.45 -1.42 -21.81
CA CYS A 625 -5.09 -0.10 -21.95
C CYS A 625 -4.91 0.59 -23.33
N THR A 626 -4.98 -0.13 -24.46
CA THR A 626 -4.58 0.40 -25.80
C THR A 626 -5.49 -0.02 -26.99
N ASN A 627 -5.53 0.78 -28.08
CA ASN A 627 -6.65 0.88 -29.06
C ASN A 627 -6.45 0.28 -30.49
N THR A 628 -7.55 -0.02 -31.24
CA THR A 628 -7.55 -0.93 -32.43
C THR A 628 -8.41 -0.61 -33.66
N SER A 629 -7.98 -1.14 -34.83
CA SER A 629 -8.68 -1.37 -36.12
C SER A 629 -7.85 -2.40 -36.95
N ASN A 630 -8.19 -3.00 -38.12
CA ASN A 630 -9.40 -3.39 -38.89
C ASN A 630 -8.91 -4.16 -40.19
N PRO A 631 -9.58 -5.11 -40.93
CA PRO A 631 -10.90 -5.76 -40.82
C PRO A 631 -10.89 -7.33 -40.62
N SER A 632 -11.62 -8.13 -41.44
CA SER A 632 -12.19 -9.49 -41.19
C SER A 632 -11.28 -10.67 -40.73
N VAL A 633 -11.46 -11.12 -39.49
CA VAL A 633 -10.70 -12.20 -38.82
C VAL A 633 -11.25 -13.62 -39.07
N LYS A 634 -10.38 -14.65 -39.02
CA LYS A 634 -10.72 -16.08 -39.17
C LYS A 634 -11.71 -16.59 -38.09
N PRO A 635 -12.58 -17.59 -38.36
CA PRO A 635 -13.65 -17.99 -37.43
C PRO A 635 -13.16 -18.73 -36.17
N TRP A 636 -12.08 -19.52 -36.24
CA TRP A 636 -11.58 -20.33 -35.12
C TRP A 636 -10.78 -19.54 -34.08
N ILE A 637 -10.46 -18.28 -34.34
CA ILE A 637 -9.63 -17.44 -33.47
C ILE A 637 -10.50 -16.84 -32.37
N LYS A 638 -10.10 -17.00 -31.10
CA LYS A 638 -10.74 -16.33 -29.97
C LYS A 638 -10.30 -14.86 -29.94
N THR A 639 -11.07 -14.02 -30.64
CA THR A 639 -10.93 -12.55 -30.59
C THR A 639 -11.66 -11.96 -29.39
N SER A 640 -11.05 -10.98 -28.72
CA SER A 640 -11.61 -10.31 -27.54
C SER A 640 -11.11 -8.87 -27.41
N LEU A 641 -11.99 -7.98 -26.94
CA LEU A 641 -11.68 -6.59 -26.58
C LEU A 641 -12.04 -6.37 -25.10
N ALA A 642 -11.05 -6.04 -24.27
CA ALA A 642 -11.21 -5.81 -22.84
C ALA A 642 -10.63 -4.43 -22.45
N PRO A 643 -11.41 -3.35 -22.58
CA PRO A 643 -10.94 -1.99 -22.35
C PRO A 643 -10.71 -1.70 -20.87
N GLY A 644 -9.71 -0.88 -20.56
CA GLY A 644 -9.37 -0.52 -19.17
C GLY A 644 -10.27 0.54 -18.54
N SER A 645 -11.13 1.24 -19.29
CA SER A 645 -12.26 1.98 -18.74
C SER A 645 -13.43 2.03 -19.73
N ARG A 646 -14.62 2.38 -19.24
CA ARG A 646 -15.82 2.54 -20.10
C ARG A 646 -15.68 3.68 -21.11
N VAL A 647 -14.80 4.66 -20.86
CA VAL A 647 -14.56 5.80 -21.76
C VAL A 647 -14.08 5.32 -23.13
N VAL A 648 -13.28 4.25 -23.15
CA VAL A 648 -12.77 3.62 -24.38
C VAL A 648 -13.90 3.09 -25.26
N THR A 649 -14.88 2.40 -24.67
CA THR A 649 -16.04 1.91 -25.42
C THR A 649 -16.94 3.06 -25.89
N GLU A 650 -17.08 4.13 -25.10
CA GLU A 650 -17.86 5.30 -25.51
C GLU A 650 -17.26 5.97 -26.76
N TYR A 651 -15.96 6.30 -26.76
CA TYR A 651 -15.36 6.91 -27.95
C TYR A 651 -15.24 5.95 -29.14
N PHE A 652 -15.13 4.63 -28.94
CA PHE A 652 -15.26 3.64 -30.03
C PHE A 652 -16.68 3.56 -30.59
N ILE A 653 -17.73 3.80 -29.79
CA ILE A 653 -19.11 3.87 -30.28
C ILE A 653 -19.33 5.18 -31.05
N GLN A 654 -18.92 6.33 -30.50
CA GLN A 654 -19.15 7.65 -31.11
C GLN A 654 -18.36 7.86 -32.41
N SER A 655 -17.10 7.40 -32.47
CA SER A 655 -16.32 7.35 -33.73
C SER A 655 -16.82 6.29 -34.73
N GLY A 656 -17.76 5.43 -34.33
CA GLY A 656 -18.27 4.32 -35.12
C GLY A 656 -17.31 3.12 -35.24
N LEU A 657 -16.13 3.16 -34.63
CA LEU A 657 -15.09 2.14 -34.74
C LEU A 657 -15.53 0.77 -34.15
N GLN A 658 -16.31 0.77 -33.07
CA GLN A 658 -16.84 -0.45 -32.42
C GLN A 658 -17.65 -1.32 -33.40
N LYS A 659 -18.37 -0.70 -34.34
CA LYS A 659 -19.15 -1.38 -35.41
C LYS A 659 -18.27 -2.19 -36.36
N TYR A 660 -16.99 -1.82 -36.49
CA TYR A 660 -16.01 -2.55 -37.29
C TYR A 660 -15.37 -3.63 -36.43
N LEU A 661 -14.92 -3.32 -35.21
CA LEU A 661 -14.35 -4.28 -34.25
C LEU A 661 -15.28 -5.46 -33.97
N ASN A 662 -16.59 -5.23 -33.75
CA ASN A 662 -17.59 -6.30 -33.57
C ASN A 662 -17.60 -7.28 -34.75
N LYS A 663 -17.53 -6.80 -36.01
CA LYS A 663 -17.50 -7.66 -37.21
C LYS A 663 -16.27 -8.58 -37.27
N LEU A 664 -15.25 -8.32 -36.46
CA LEU A 664 -14.01 -9.11 -36.38
C LEU A 664 -14.05 -10.11 -35.22
N GLY A 665 -15.14 -10.12 -34.46
CA GLY A 665 -15.24 -10.80 -33.19
C GLY A 665 -14.59 -10.04 -32.02
N PHE A 666 -13.93 -8.90 -32.24
CA PHE A 666 -13.43 -7.97 -31.19
C PHE A 666 -14.58 -7.17 -30.55
N HIS A 667 -15.62 -7.88 -30.13
CA HIS A 667 -16.65 -7.37 -29.23
C HIS A 667 -16.02 -7.12 -27.85
N THR A 668 -16.53 -6.11 -27.15
CA THR A 668 -16.21 -5.90 -25.74
C THR A 668 -16.59 -7.16 -24.95
N VAL A 669 -15.67 -7.70 -24.14
CA VAL A 669 -15.90 -8.90 -23.31
C VAL A 669 -15.99 -8.58 -21.81
N GLY A 670 -15.60 -7.38 -21.40
CA GLY A 670 -15.62 -6.92 -20.01
C GLY A 670 -14.63 -5.79 -19.76
N TYR A 671 -14.72 -5.15 -18.59
CA TYR A 671 -13.82 -4.06 -18.17
C TYR A 671 -12.95 -4.57 -17.01
N GLY A 672 -11.83 -5.22 -17.37
CA GLY A 672 -10.94 -5.87 -16.40
C GLY A 672 -9.78 -6.61 -17.06
N CYS A 673 -8.86 -7.12 -16.23
CA CYS A 673 -7.54 -7.60 -16.63
C CYS A 673 -7.53 -8.81 -17.58
N THR A 674 -8.59 -9.63 -17.58
CA THR A 674 -8.89 -10.65 -18.61
C THR A 674 -7.66 -11.43 -19.11
N THR A 675 -7.41 -11.46 -20.43
CA THR A 675 -6.33 -12.22 -21.06
C THR A 675 -4.93 -11.79 -20.62
N CYS A 676 -4.73 -10.52 -20.24
CA CYS A 676 -3.43 -10.03 -19.74
C CYS A 676 -2.97 -10.73 -18.44
N ILE A 677 -3.91 -11.21 -17.62
CA ILE A 677 -3.62 -11.99 -16.41
C ILE A 677 -3.82 -13.50 -16.56
N GLY A 678 -4.10 -13.98 -17.78
CA GLY A 678 -4.39 -15.39 -18.05
C GLY A 678 -5.87 -15.79 -17.87
N ASN A 679 -6.76 -14.85 -17.54
CA ASN A 679 -8.21 -15.07 -17.52
C ASN A 679 -8.80 -15.07 -18.96
N SER A 680 -8.10 -15.69 -19.90
CA SER A 680 -8.44 -15.77 -21.32
C SER A 680 -9.59 -16.74 -21.63
N GLY A 681 -9.94 -17.60 -20.66
CA GLY A 681 -10.99 -18.62 -20.77
C GLY A 681 -10.69 -19.71 -21.80
N GLU A 682 -11.46 -20.79 -21.77
CA GLU A 682 -11.23 -21.95 -22.66
C GLU A 682 -11.29 -21.61 -24.16
N LEU A 683 -10.52 -22.36 -24.96
CA LEU A 683 -10.67 -22.42 -26.41
C LEU A 683 -11.82 -23.36 -26.80
N ASP A 684 -12.32 -23.24 -28.03
CA ASP A 684 -13.27 -24.21 -28.58
C ASP A 684 -12.67 -25.63 -28.55
N LYS A 685 -13.48 -26.63 -28.19
CA LYS A 685 -13.01 -28.02 -28.00
C LYS A 685 -12.34 -28.59 -29.25
N SER A 686 -12.82 -28.25 -30.45
CA SER A 686 -12.23 -28.72 -31.70
C SER A 686 -10.83 -28.14 -31.93
N VAL A 687 -10.62 -26.87 -31.56
CA VAL A 687 -9.32 -26.20 -31.61
C VAL A 687 -8.39 -26.75 -30.52
N ALA A 688 -8.90 -26.97 -29.31
CA ALA A 688 -8.14 -27.50 -28.19
C ALA A 688 -7.62 -28.93 -28.45
N SER A 689 -8.46 -29.82 -28.98
CA SER A 689 -8.05 -31.13 -29.48
C SER A 689 -7.04 -31.02 -30.62
N ALA A 690 -7.31 -30.20 -31.65
CA ALA A 690 -6.40 -30.04 -32.79
C ALA A 690 -4.99 -29.59 -32.38
N ILE A 691 -4.86 -28.74 -31.35
CA ILE A 691 -3.57 -28.35 -30.78
C ILE A 691 -2.93 -29.51 -29.99
N SER A 692 -3.65 -30.04 -29.01
CA SER A 692 -3.09 -30.93 -27.98
C SER A 692 -2.81 -32.35 -28.47
N GLU A 693 -3.65 -32.89 -29.36
CA GLU A 693 -3.50 -34.25 -29.90
C GLU A 693 -2.38 -34.35 -30.97
N ASN A 694 -1.85 -33.21 -31.44
CA ASN A 694 -0.91 -33.13 -32.57
C ASN A 694 0.41 -32.38 -32.24
N ASP A 695 0.57 -31.90 -31.01
CA ASP A 695 1.64 -30.98 -30.55
C ASP A 695 1.91 -29.78 -31.49
N ILE A 696 0.86 -29.03 -31.83
CA ILE A 696 1.01 -27.79 -32.60
C ILE A 696 1.48 -26.65 -31.68
N ILE A 697 2.55 -25.96 -32.10
CA ILE A 697 2.97 -24.70 -31.47
C ILE A 697 2.01 -23.59 -31.90
N ALA A 698 0.86 -23.50 -31.23
CA ALA A 698 -0.14 -22.47 -31.46
C ALA A 698 0.27 -21.13 -30.83
N ALA A 699 -0.11 -20.03 -31.50
CA ALA A 699 0.26 -18.67 -31.13
C ALA A 699 -0.90 -17.87 -30.52
N SER A 700 -0.59 -17.04 -29.52
CA SER A 700 -1.42 -15.89 -29.15
C SER A 700 -0.73 -14.58 -29.53
N VAL A 701 -1.50 -13.57 -29.92
CA VAL A 701 -1.02 -12.18 -30.01
C VAL A 701 -1.89 -11.30 -29.11
N LEU A 702 -1.27 -10.45 -28.30
CA LEU A 702 -1.97 -9.60 -27.33
C LEU A 702 -1.30 -8.24 -27.12
N SER A 703 -2.10 -7.24 -26.75
CA SER A 703 -1.63 -5.89 -26.39
C SER A 703 -1.27 -5.73 -24.90
N GLY A 704 -1.00 -6.85 -24.22
CA GLY A 704 -0.58 -6.89 -22.82
C GLY A 704 0.91 -6.61 -22.62
N ASN A 705 1.39 -6.81 -21.40
CA ASN A 705 2.79 -6.60 -21.00
C ASN A 705 3.55 -7.91 -20.66
N ARG A 706 2.87 -9.06 -20.53
CA ARG A 706 3.47 -10.36 -20.17
C ARG A 706 3.04 -11.49 -21.11
N ASN A 707 4.02 -12.28 -21.56
CA ASN A 707 3.89 -13.32 -22.59
C ASN A 707 4.62 -14.64 -22.21
N PHE A 708 4.84 -14.90 -20.92
CA PHE A 708 5.51 -16.12 -20.46
C PHE A 708 4.73 -17.39 -20.85
N GLU A 709 5.44 -18.49 -21.15
CA GLU A 709 4.83 -19.74 -21.66
C GLU A 709 3.85 -20.37 -20.65
N GLY A 710 2.55 -20.36 -21.00
CA GLY A 710 1.45 -20.78 -20.12
C GLY A 710 0.83 -19.68 -19.25
N ARG A 711 1.28 -18.41 -19.35
CA ARG A 711 0.65 -17.27 -18.64
C ARG A 711 -0.59 -16.74 -19.35
N VAL A 712 -0.61 -16.76 -20.69
CA VAL A 712 -1.74 -16.23 -21.49
C VAL A 712 -2.86 -17.25 -21.61
N HIS A 713 -2.53 -18.48 -22.02
CA HIS A 713 -3.43 -19.64 -22.07
C HIS A 713 -2.60 -20.94 -22.01
N PRO A 714 -3.08 -22.05 -21.42
CA PRO A 714 -2.31 -23.29 -21.33
C PRO A 714 -1.89 -23.89 -22.67
N LEU A 715 -2.68 -23.68 -23.73
CA LEU A 715 -2.43 -24.22 -25.08
C LEU A 715 -1.64 -23.28 -26.01
N THR A 716 -1.21 -22.10 -25.57
CA THR A 716 -0.40 -21.18 -26.40
C THR A 716 1.06 -21.21 -25.98
N ARG A 717 1.82 -22.10 -26.62
CA ARG A 717 3.28 -22.26 -26.42
C ARG A 717 4.08 -21.08 -26.99
N ALA A 718 3.50 -20.31 -27.91
CA ALA A 718 4.05 -19.04 -28.42
C ALA A 718 3.12 -17.87 -28.11
N ASN A 719 3.67 -16.79 -27.55
CA ASN A 719 2.89 -15.63 -27.13
C ASN A 719 3.63 -14.33 -27.50
N TYR A 720 3.00 -13.47 -28.29
CA TYR A 720 3.60 -12.23 -28.79
C TYR A 720 2.88 -11.00 -28.26
N LEU A 721 3.64 -10.11 -27.61
CA LEU A 721 3.21 -8.75 -27.30
C LEU A 721 3.32 -7.93 -28.57
N ALA A 722 2.28 -7.20 -28.93
CA ALA A 722 2.23 -6.39 -30.14
C ALA A 722 1.41 -5.12 -29.89
N SER A 723 1.60 -4.09 -30.73
CA SER A 723 0.66 -2.97 -30.74
C SER A 723 -0.75 -3.50 -31.05
N PRO A 724 -1.81 -2.92 -30.47
CA PRO A 724 -3.15 -3.48 -30.70
C PRO A 724 -3.57 -3.52 -32.18
N PRO A 725 -3.24 -2.55 -33.06
CA PRO A 725 -3.48 -2.69 -34.50
C PRO A 725 -2.74 -3.90 -35.11
N LEU A 726 -1.53 -4.23 -34.62
CA LEU A 726 -0.87 -5.50 -34.99
C LEU A 726 -1.62 -6.73 -34.45
N VAL A 727 -2.26 -6.68 -33.27
CA VAL A 727 -3.14 -7.77 -32.80
C VAL A 727 -4.25 -8.05 -33.81
N VAL A 728 -4.82 -7.01 -34.42
CA VAL A 728 -5.82 -7.15 -35.50
C VAL A 728 -5.18 -7.70 -36.79
N ALA A 729 -4.01 -7.19 -37.20
CA ALA A 729 -3.28 -7.66 -38.38
C ALA A 729 -2.91 -9.16 -38.29
N TYR A 730 -2.47 -9.64 -37.12
CA TYR A 730 -2.18 -11.05 -36.89
C TYR A 730 -3.44 -11.92 -36.80
N ALA A 731 -4.55 -11.40 -36.26
CA ALA A 731 -5.84 -12.09 -36.28
C ALA A 731 -6.40 -12.25 -37.71
N LEU A 732 -6.18 -11.25 -38.56
CA LEU A 732 -6.50 -11.24 -39.98
C LEU A 732 -5.71 -12.30 -40.77
N ALA A 733 -4.38 -12.26 -40.65
CA ALA A 733 -3.49 -13.23 -41.27
C ALA A 733 -3.79 -14.66 -40.77
N GLY A 734 -4.05 -14.79 -39.47
CA GLY A 734 -4.30 -16.06 -38.79
C GLY A 734 -3.03 -16.85 -38.49
N THR A 735 -1.85 -16.24 -38.65
CA THR A 735 -0.53 -16.84 -38.41
C THR A 735 0.48 -15.77 -38.02
N VAL A 736 1.49 -16.13 -37.23
CA VAL A 736 2.70 -15.31 -37.03
C VAL A 736 3.78 -15.59 -38.08
N ASP A 737 3.59 -16.62 -38.90
CA ASP A 737 4.42 -16.98 -40.06
C ASP A 737 4.06 -16.12 -41.29
N ILE A 738 4.28 -14.81 -41.19
CA ILE A 738 3.99 -13.82 -42.23
C ILE A 738 4.99 -12.65 -42.21
N ASP A 739 5.40 -12.20 -43.39
CA ASP A 739 6.09 -10.92 -43.60
C ASP A 739 5.07 -9.90 -44.13
N PHE A 740 4.70 -8.91 -43.31
CA PHE A 740 3.70 -7.91 -43.67
C PHE A 740 4.12 -6.89 -44.74
N TYR A 741 5.41 -6.84 -45.11
CA TYR A 741 5.92 -5.95 -46.16
C TYR A 741 5.80 -6.62 -47.54
N GLU A 742 6.15 -7.91 -47.62
CA GLU A 742 6.21 -8.68 -48.87
C GLU A 742 4.97 -9.56 -49.13
N GLU A 743 4.23 -9.97 -48.08
CA GLU A 743 3.06 -10.85 -48.19
C GLU A 743 1.74 -10.13 -47.89
N PRO A 744 0.67 -10.41 -48.67
CA PRO A 744 -0.64 -9.84 -48.40
C PRO A 744 -1.32 -10.54 -47.23
N ILE A 745 -1.94 -9.73 -46.37
CA ILE A 745 -2.77 -10.16 -45.24
C ILE A 745 -3.98 -10.98 -45.72
N GLY A 746 -4.49 -10.64 -46.90
CA GLY A 746 -5.59 -11.36 -47.54
C GLY A 746 -5.93 -10.78 -48.91
N LYS A 747 -7.14 -11.07 -49.39
CA LYS A 747 -7.69 -10.52 -50.62
C LYS A 747 -8.98 -9.74 -50.34
N GLY A 748 -9.11 -8.58 -50.96
CA GLY A 748 -10.33 -7.77 -50.93
C GLY A 748 -11.48 -8.44 -51.68
N LYS A 749 -12.69 -7.87 -51.57
CA LYS A 749 -13.90 -8.37 -52.27
C LYS A 749 -13.78 -8.36 -53.80
N ASN A 750 -12.85 -7.57 -54.32
CA ASN A 750 -12.47 -7.46 -55.73
C ASN A 750 -11.37 -8.47 -56.16
N GLY A 751 -10.91 -9.34 -55.25
CA GLY A 751 -9.84 -10.31 -55.50
C GLY A 751 -8.41 -9.74 -55.45
N ILE A 752 -8.26 -8.43 -55.24
CA ILE A 752 -6.95 -7.75 -55.15
C ILE A 752 -6.30 -8.09 -53.80
N ASN A 753 -4.98 -8.32 -53.81
CA ASN A 753 -4.17 -8.49 -52.61
C ASN A 753 -4.21 -7.23 -51.72
N VAL A 754 -4.32 -7.41 -50.41
CA VAL A 754 -4.28 -6.31 -49.42
C VAL A 754 -3.12 -6.54 -48.47
N TYR A 755 -2.21 -5.56 -48.39
CA TYR A 755 -1.02 -5.52 -47.54
C TYR A 755 -1.28 -4.69 -46.27
N LEU A 756 -0.38 -4.76 -45.28
CA LEU A 756 -0.53 -4.00 -44.03
C LEU A 756 -0.61 -2.49 -44.28
N LYS A 757 0.29 -1.97 -45.12
CA LYS A 757 0.36 -0.56 -45.54
C LYS A 757 -0.90 -0.04 -46.24
N ASP A 758 -1.77 -0.92 -46.75
CA ASP A 758 -3.00 -0.54 -47.46
C ASP A 758 -4.17 -0.28 -46.49
N ILE A 759 -4.00 -0.62 -45.20
CA ILE A 759 -5.02 -0.55 -44.14
C ILE A 759 -4.50 0.04 -42.82
N TRP A 760 -3.23 0.42 -42.75
CA TRP A 760 -2.62 1.03 -41.56
C TRP A 760 -2.93 2.53 -41.52
N PRO A 761 -3.50 3.07 -40.44
CA PRO A 761 -3.83 4.48 -40.37
C PRO A 761 -2.58 5.34 -40.15
N SER A 762 -2.60 6.58 -40.62
CA SER A 762 -1.53 7.54 -40.30
C SER A 762 -1.66 8.09 -38.88
N ASN A 763 -0.56 8.60 -38.34
CA ASN A 763 -0.55 9.28 -37.05
C ASN A 763 -1.45 10.55 -37.05
N GLU A 764 -1.67 11.16 -38.22
CA GLU A 764 -2.54 12.32 -38.41
C GLU A 764 -4.03 11.92 -38.33
N GLU A 765 -4.44 10.88 -39.06
CA GLU A 765 -5.81 10.32 -39.00
C GLU A 765 -6.21 9.89 -37.58
N VAL A 766 -5.26 9.30 -36.85
CA VAL A 766 -5.44 8.91 -35.43
C VAL A 766 -5.56 10.15 -34.52
N LEU A 767 -4.78 11.20 -34.76
CA LEU A 767 -4.80 12.42 -33.97
C LEU A 767 -6.10 13.21 -34.17
N GLU A 768 -6.54 13.41 -35.42
CA GLU A 768 -7.81 14.05 -35.73
C GLU A 768 -8.99 13.29 -35.11
N THR A 769 -9.02 11.96 -35.27
CA THR A 769 -10.04 11.10 -34.67
C THR A 769 -10.04 11.21 -33.14
N ARG A 770 -8.86 11.27 -32.51
CA ARG A 770 -8.74 11.45 -31.05
C ARG A 770 -9.32 12.80 -30.60
N GLN A 771 -8.98 13.89 -31.29
CA GLN A 771 -9.47 15.23 -30.96
C GLN A 771 -10.98 15.38 -31.17
N ALA A 772 -11.55 14.71 -32.16
CA ALA A 772 -12.99 14.76 -32.45
C ALA A 772 -13.86 13.96 -31.45
N TYR A 773 -13.35 12.83 -30.92
CA TYR A 773 -14.19 11.87 -30.19
C TYR A 773 -13.75 11.55 -28.75
N VAL A 774 -12.62 12.06 -28.25
CA VAL A 774 -12.22 11.88 -26.84
C VAL A 774 -12.48 13.18 -26.07
N LEU A 775 -13.64 13.28 -25.41
CA LEU A 775 -14.17 14.53 -24.85
C LEU A 775 -14.31 14.50 -23.32
N PRO A 776 -14.10 15.63 -22.59
CA PRO A 776 -14.14 15.67 -21.13
C PRO A 776 -15.45 15.21 -20.48
N GLU A 777 -16.56 15.39 -21.19
CA GLU A 777 -17.91 15.05 -20.73
C GLU A 777 -18.09 13.52 -20.61
N MET A 778 -17.34 12.74 -21.38
CA MET A 778 -17.31 11.28 -21.26
C MET A 778 -16.67 10.84 -19.94
N PHE A 779 -15.52 11.43 -19.59
CA PHE A 779 -14.84 11.16 -18.33
C PHE A 779 -15.73 11.57 -17.14
N LYS A 780 -16.29 12.79 -17.14
CA LYS A 780 -17.17 13.27 -16.07
C LYS A 780 -18.36 12.34 -15.83
N SER A 781 -19.14 12.05 -16.88
CA SER A 781 -20.36 11.24 -16.77
C SER A 781 -20.09 9.79 -16.34
N ILE A 782 -18.99 9.19 -16.79
CA ILE A 782 -18.60 7.82 -16.41
C ILE A 782 -18.05 7.78 -14.98
N TYR A 783 -17.20 8.73 -14.58
CA TYR A 783 -16.59 8.74 -13.26
C TYR A 783 -17.50 9.29 -12.15
N GLU A 784 -18.52 10.10 -12.46
CA GLU A 784 -19.62 10.41 -11.54
C GLU A 784 -20.51 9.19 -11.21
N ALA A 785 -20.46 8.14 -12.03
CA ALA A 785 -21.21 6.90 -11.82
C ALA A 785 -20.37 5.78 -11.16
N ILE A 786 -19.04 5.88 -11.19
CA ILE A 786 -18.17 4.72 -10.95
C ILE A 786 -18.34 4.08 -9.57
N THR A 787 -18.51 4.88 -8.51
CA THR A 787 -18.66 4.41 -7.12
C THR A 787 -20.07 3.87 -6.82
N LYS A 788 -21.06 4.16 -7.68
CA LYS A 788 -22.42 3.60 -7.60
C LYS A 788 -22.45 2.16 -8.14
N GLY A 789 -21.60 1.85 -9.11
CA GLY A 789 -21.43 0.50 -9.63
C GLY A 789 -22.56 0.03 -10.52
N ASN A 790 -22.98 -1.22 -10.34
CA ASN A 790 -24.00 -1.87 -11.18
C ASN A 790 -25.15 -2.43 -10.32
N PRO A 791 -26.34 -2.70 -10.91
CA PRO A 791 -27.51 -3.15 -10.16
C PRO A 791 -27.39 -4.52 -9.49
N MET A 792 -26.32 -5.28 -9.71
CA MET A 792 -26.00 -6.51 -8.97
C MET A 792 -25.13 -6.20 -7.75
N TRP A 793 -24.18 -5.27 -7.86
CA TRP A 793 -23.40 -4.73 -6.74
C TRP A 793 -24.30 -4.09 -5.68
N ASP A 794 -25.25 -3.25 -6.09
CA ASP A 794 -26.21 -2.60 -5.17
C ASP A 794 -27.01 -3.63 -4.36
N LYS A 795 -27.47 -4.70 -5.02
CA LYS A 795 -28.25 -5.80 -4.42
C LYS A 795 -27.44 -6.70 -3.48
N LEU A 796 -26.11 -6.56 -3.40
CA LEU A 796 -25.33 -7.25 -2.36
C LEU A 796 -25.68 -6.67 -0.99
N SER A 797 -26.47 -7.42 -0.22
CA SER A 797 -26.68 -7.16 1.21
C SER A 797 -25.40 -7.48 1.97
N VAL A 798 -24.99 -6.59 2.87
CA VAL A 798 -23.81 -6.74 3.74
C VAL A 798 -24.17 -6.37 5.17
N PRO A 799 -23.52 -6.97 6.20
CA PRO A 799 -23.74 -6.58 7.59
C PRO A 799 -23.32 -5.14 7.84
N SER A 800 -24.04 -4.42 8.71
CA SER A 800 -23.65 -3.09 9.18
C SER A 800 -22.73 -3.12 10.42
N SER A 801 -22.13 -4.27 10.72
CA SER A 801 -21.24 -4.46 11.87
C SER A 801 -19.79 -4.10 11.53
N THR A 802 -19.10 -3.37 12.41
CA THR A 802 -17.67 -3.03 12.26
C THR A 802 -16.75 -4.24 12.43
N LEU A 803 -17.27 -5.34 12.98
CA LEU A 803 -16.64 -6.66 13.01
C LEU A 803 -17.25 -7.54 11.92
N TYR A 804 -16.43 -8.38 11.30
CA TYR A 804 -16.92 -9.32 10.30
C TYR A 804 -17.64 -10.51 10.97
N SER A 805 -18.60 -11.11 10.25
CA SER A 805 -19.31 -12.31 10.68
C SER A 805 -18.83 -13.49 9.84
N TRP A 806 -17.77 -14.14 10.30
CA TRP A 806 -17.16 -15.29 9.62
C TRP A 806 -18.16 -16.45 9.45
N ASP A 807 -18.39 -16.89 8.22
CA ASP A 807 -19.20 -18.09 7.94
C ASP A 807 -18.28 -19.33 7.95
N PRO A 808 -18.49 -20.30 8.87
CA PRO A 808 -17.66 -21.51 8.93
C PRO A 808 -17.82 -22.43 7.71
N ASN A 809 -18.81 -22.21 6.85
CA ASN A 809 -19.00 -22.93 5.59
C ASN A 809 -18.30 -22.23 4.40
N SER A 810 -17.68 -21.08 4.62
CA SER A 810 -17.04 -20.31 3.54
C SER A 810 -15.85 -21.05 2.94
N THR A 811 -15.80 -21.04 1.60
CA THR A 811 -14.63 -21.48 0.83
C THR A 811 -13.84 -20.30 0.23
N TYR A 812 -14.19 -19.05 0.58
CA TYR A 812 -13.54 -17.83 0.07
C TYR A 812 -12.98 -16.90 1.16
N ILE A 813 -13.61 -16.79 2.33
CA ILE A 813 -13.31 -15.86 3.41
C ILE A 813 -13.32 -16.62 4.76
N HIS A 814 -12.15 -16.87 5.34
CA HIS A 814 -11.99 -17.68 6.56
C HIS A 814 -11.18 -16.93 7.62
N GLU A 815 -11.45 -17.15 8.93
CA GLU A 815 -10.69 -16.50 10.02
C GLU A 815 -9.27 -17.10 10.08
N PRO A 816 -8.21 -16.35 9.71
CA PRO A 816 -6.86 -16.90 9.64
C PRO A 816 -6.31 -17.16 11.06
N PRO A 817 -5.52 -18.23 11.24
CA PRO A 817 -5.09 -18.69 12.57
C PRO A 817 -4.07 -17.76 13.27
N TYR A 818 -3.63 -16.67 12.63
CA TYR A 818 -2.49 -15.83 13.05
C TYR A 818 -2.57 -15.34 14.50
N PHE A 819 -3.78 -14.95 14.95
CA PHE A 819 -3.99 -14.34 16.26
C PHE A 819 -4.64 -15.27 17.30
N LYS A 820 -4.90 -16.55 16.94
CA LYS A 820 -5.76 -17.47 17.73
C LYS A 820 -5.32 -17.65 19.19
N ASN A 821 -4.01 -17.64 19.43
CA ASN A 821 -3.40 -17.77 20.76
C ASN A 821 -2.56 -16.53 21.14
N MET A 822 -2.89 -15.34 20.61
CA MET A 822 -2.11 -14.13 20.83
C MET A 822 -2.31 -13.56 22.25
N THR A 823 -1.22 -13.07 22.86
CA THR A 823 -1.20 -12.37 24.16
C THR A 823 -0.59 -10.97 24.02
N MET A 824 -0.80 -10.11 25.03
CA MET A 824 -0.16 -8.79 25.11
C MET A 824 1.35 -8.85 25.38
N GLU A 825 1.86 -9.98 25.87
CA GLU A 825 3.29 -10.27 26.01
C GLU A 825 3.89 -10.60 24.63
N GLN A 826 5.17 -10.29 24.44
CA GLN A 826 5.92 -10.66 23.24
C GLN A 826 6.30 -12.15 23.29
N PRO A 827 6.17 -12.91 22.19
CA PRO A 827 6.60 -14.31 22.16
C PRO A 827 8.12 -14.48 22.17
N GLY A 828 8.87 -13.41 21.91
CA GLY A 828 10.32 -13.43 21.79
C GLY A 828 10.82 -14.14 20.52
N LEU A 829 12.13 -14.22 20.38
CA LEU A 829 12.77 -14.87 19.26
C LEU A 829 12.57 -16.40 19.33
N ARG A 830 11.92 -16.97 18.30
CA ARG A 830 11.66 -18.41 18.22
C ARG A 830 12.97 -19.18 17.97
N LYS A 831 13.35 -20.05 18.90
CA LYS A 831 14.51 -20.94 18.77
C LYS A 831 14.36 -21.87 17.56
N ILE A 832 15.36 -21.90 16.68
CA ILE A 832 15.42 -22.78 15.51
C ILE A 832 16.39 -23.90 15.82
N LYS A 833 15.87 -25.07 16.19
CA LYS A 833 16.66 -26.22 16.63
C LYS A 833 16.15 -27.52 16.02
N ASP A 834 17.08 -28.40 15.63
CA ASP A 834 16.82 -29.74 15.09
C ASP A 834 15.81 -29.78 13.91
N CYS A 835 15.74 -28.71 13.11
CA CYS A 835 14.74 -28.51 12.07
C CYS A 835 15.10 -29.22 10.74
N TYR A 836 14.15 -29.95 10.15
CA TYR A 836 14.30 -30.59 8.83
C TYR A 836 14.19 -29.59 7.67
N CYS A 837 14.89 -29.87 6.56
CA CYS A 837 14.70 -29.13 5.30
C CYS A 837 13.43 -29.61 4.59
N LEU A 838 12.40 -28.76 4.48
CA LEU A 838 11.16 -29.13 3.78
C LEU A 838 11.36 -29.18 2.26
N LEU A 839 12.21 -28.33 1.70
CA LEU A 839 12.40 -28.08 0.27
C LEU A 839 13.84 -27.62 0.01
N MET A 840 14.48 -28.16 -1.03
CA MET A 840 15.81 -27.72 -1.47
C MET A 840 15.75 -27.34 -2.95
N PHE A 841 16.29 -26.18 -3.32
CA PHE A 841 16.10 -25.60 -4.65
C PHE A 841 17.41 -25.32 -5.41
N GLY A 842 17.26 -25.07 -6.71
CA GLY A 842 18.25 -24.33 -7.49
C GLY A 842 17.98 -22.82 -7.45
N ASP A 843 18.78 -22.06 -8.17
CA ASP A 843 18.60 -20.61 -8.33
C ASP A 843 17.36 -20.29 -9.21
N GLY A 844 16.75 -19.12 -9.02
CA GLY A 844 15.64 -18.63 -9.88
C GLY A 844 14.21 -19.01 -9.47
N ILE A 845 13.99 -19.51 -8.25
CA ILE A 845 12.64 -19.72 -7.71
C ILE A 845 11.89 -18.39 -7.62
N THR A 846 10.72 -18.31 -8.26
CA THR A 846 9.86 -17.11 -8.27
C THR A 846 8.66 -17.25 -7.31
N THR A 847 8.01 -16.13 -7.01
CA THR A 847 6.76 -16.11 -6.22
C THR A 847 5.65 -16.98 -6.80
N ASP A 848 5.55 -17.13 -8.13
CA ASP A 848 4.60 -18.05 -8.78
C ASP A 848 4.91 -19.54 -8.53
N HIS A 849 6.16 -19.90 -8.17
CA HIS A 849 6.50 -21.25 -7.71
C HIS A 849 6.13 -21.45 -6.23
N ILE A 850 6.26 -20.39 -5.41
CA ILE A 850 5.95 -20.40 -3.98
C ILE A 850 4.44 -20.37 -3.72
N SER A 851 3.69 -19.56 -4.47
CA SER A 851 2.25 -19.32 -4.33
C SER A 851 1.62 -19.11 -5.72
N PRO A 852 1.38 -20.18 -6.51
CA PRO A 852 0.82 -20.07 -7.85
C PRO A 852 -0.54 -19.33 -7.85
N PRO A 853 -0.75 -18.32 -8.71
CA PRO A 853 -2.00 -17.53 -8.71
C PRO A 853 -3.12 -18.12 -9.56
N GLY A 854 -2.81 -19.05 -10.47
CA GLY A 854 -3.72 -19.55 -11.51
C GLY A 854 -4.71 -20.63 -11.06
N SER A 855 -5.21 -21.42 -12.02
CA SER A 855 -6.20 -22.48 -11.80
C SER A 855 -5.72 -23.57 -10.83
N ILE A 856 -6.63 -24.07 -10.01
CA ILE A 856 -6.35 -25.15 -9.05
C ILE A 856 -6.31 -26.50 -9.78
N HIS A 857 -5.19 -27.20 -9.72
CA HIS A 857 -5.04 -28.51 -10.40
C HIS A 857 -5.90 -29.58 -9.73
N LYS A 858 -6.62 -30.38 -10.53
CA LYS A 858 -7.63 -31.37 -10.08
C LYS A 858 -7.14 -32.36 -9.01
N ASP A 859 -5.87 -32.76 -9.09
CA ASP A 859 -5.26 -33.77 -8.20
C ASP A 859 -4.56 -33.16 -6.97
N SER A 860 -4.63 -31.83 -6.80
CA SER A 860 -3.94 -31.10 -5.71
C SER A 860 -4.64 -31.23 -4.35
N PRO A 861 -3.92 -31.00 -3.23
CA PRO A 861 -4.53 -30.95 -1.89
C PRO A 861 -5.65 -29.90 -1.78
N ALA A 862 -5.50 -28.76 -2.48
CA ALA A 862 -6.53 -27.72 -2.53
C ALA A 862 -7.80 -28.17 -3.25
N ALA A 863 -7.69 -28.91 -4.35
CA ALA A 863 -8.83 -29.49 -5.05
C ALA A 863 -9.57 -30.52 -4.19
N LYS A 864 -8.85 -31.40 -3.48
CA LYS A 864 -9.45 -32.36 -2.53
C LYS A 864 -10.26 -31.65 -1.45
N TYR A 865 -9.66 -30.66 -0.79
CA TYR A 865 -10.33 -29.83 0.22
C TYR A 865 -11.59 -29.16 -0.32
N LEU A 866 -11.55 -28.60 -1.54
CA LEU A 866 -12.71 -27.96 -2.16
C LEU A 866 -13.85 -28.96 -2.45
N ILE A 867 -13.52 -30.18 -2.94
CA ILE A 867 -14.51 -31.26 -3.14
C ILE A 867 -15.10 -31.72 -1.81
N GLU A 868 -14.29 -31.89 -0.77
CA GLU A 868 -14.71 -32.25 0.59
C GLU A 868 -15.68 -31.22 1.20
N HIS A 869 -15.59 -29.95 0.78
CA HIS A 869 -16.49 -28.85 1.17
C HIS A 869 -17.58 -28.57 0.10
N GLY A 870 -17.85 -29.52 -0.79
CA GLY A 870 -19.00 -29.47 -1.72
C GLY A 870 -18.85 -28.55 -2.93
N VAL A 871 -17.63 -28.12 -3.28
CA VAL A 871 -17.36 -27.27 -4.45
C VAL A 871 -17.07 -28.13 -5.67
N ASP A 872 -17.89 -28.00 -6.72
CA ASP A 872 -17.66 -28.63 -8.02
C ASP A 872 -16.34 -28.15 -8.65
N HIS A 873 -15.68 -29.03 -9.43
CA HIS A 873 -14.44 -28.68 -10.15
C HIS A 873 -14.58 -27.44 -11.05
N LYS A 874 -15.76 -27.19 -11.62
CA LYS A 874 -16.05 -26.00 -12.44
C LYS A 874 -16.00 -24.69 -11.63
N ASP A 875 -16.23 -24.77 -10.32
CA ASP A 875 -16.36 -23.66 -9.39
C ASP A 875 -15.14 -23.50 -8.47
N PHE A 876 -14.10 -24.33 -8.63
CA PHE A 876 -12.82 -24.17 -7.94
C PHE A 876 -12.25 -22.75 -8.05
N ASN A 877 -12.43 -22.12 -9.21
CA ASN A 877 -11.88 -20.80 -9.55
C ASN A 877 -10.34 -20.82 -9.47
N SER A 878 -9.68 -19.66 -9.40
CA SER A 878 -8.21 -19.56 -9.28
C SER A 878 -7.74 -19.51 -7.83
N TYR A 879 -6.50 -19.91 -7.56
CA TYR A 879 -5.85 -19.64 -6.26
C TYR A 879 -5.90 -18.15 -5.90
N GLY A 880 -5.72 -17.25 -6.89
CA GLY A 880 -5.86 -15.80 -6.70
C GLY A 880 -7.22 -15.39 -6.12
N SER A 881 -8.32 -16.02 -6.56
CA SER A 881 -9.66 -15.76 -6.02
C SER A 881 -9.84 -16.26 -4.58
N ARG A 882 -9.13 -17.33 -4.20
CA ARG A 882 -9.24 -18.04 -2.91
C ARG A 882 -8.35 -17.44 -1.80
N ARG A 883 -7.68 -16.32 -2.06
CA ARG A 883 -6.72 -15.67 -1.14
C ARG A 883 -7.30 -15.17 0.20
N GLY A 884 -8.62 -15.07 0.34
CA GLY A 884 -9.26 -14.82 1.65
C GLY A 884 -9.40 -16.06 2.53
N ASN A 885 -8.97 -17.23 2.06
CA ASN A 885 -9.10 -18.52 2.75
C ASN A 885 -7.72 -19.18 2.89
N ASP A 886 -7.13 -19.13 4.09
CA ASP A 886 -5.81 -19.72 4.37
C ASP A 886 -5.78 -21.24 4.16
N GLN A 887 -6.89 -21.94 4.38
CA GLN A 887 -6.97 -23.39 4.18
C GLN A 887 -6.74 -23.78 2.72
N VAL A 888 -7.23 -23.00 1.76
CA VAL A 888 -6.91 -23.20 0.34
C VAL A 888 -5.50 -22.72 0.00
N MET A 889 -5.06 -21.56 0.52
CA MET A 889 -3.76 -20.98 0.17
C MET A 889 -2.56 -21.76 0.71
N VAL A 890 -2.64 -22.30 1.94
CA VAL A 890 -1.58 -23.16 2.50
C VAL A 890 -1.49 -24.49 1.73
N ARG A 891 -2.62 -25.02 1.27
CA ARG A 891 -2.67 -26.19 0.36
C ARG A 891 -2.15 -25.89 -1.06
N GLY A 892 -2.22 -24.61 -1.48
CA GLY A 892 -1.64 -24.10 -2.73
C GLY A 892 -0.16 -23.72 -2.63
N THR A 893 0.41 -23.61 -1.43
CA THR A 893 1.79 -23.17 -1.22
C THR A 893 2.75 -24.25 -1.74
N PHE A 894 3.65 -23.86 -2.63
CA PHE A 894 4.50 -24.73 -3.47
C PHE A 894 3.73 -25.75 -4.35
N ALA A 895 2.43 -25.52 -4.63
CA ALA A 895 1.62 -26.41 -5.47
C ALA A 895 1.85 -26.25 -6.99
N ASN A 896 2.93 -25.59 -7.42
CA ASN A 896 3.22 -25.34 -8.83
C ASN A 896 3.73 -26.62 -9.53
N ILE A 897 3.09 -27.00 -10.64
CA ILE A 897 3.43 -28.21 -11.41
C ILE A 897 4.82 -28.18 -12.08
N ARG A 898 5.48 -27.01 -12.14
CA ARG A 898 6.84 -26.84 -12.67
C ARG A 898 7.92 -26.75 -11.58
N LEU A 899 7.58 -26.97 -10.31
CA LEU A 899 8.52 -26.87 -9.19
C LEU A 899 9.68 -27.89 -9.29
N THR A 900 10.92 -27.42 -9.16
CA THR A 900 12.15 -28.22 -9.27
C THR A 900 12.82 -28.39 -7.90
N ASN A 901 12.38 -29.40 -7.14
CA ASN A 901 12.92 -29.72 -5.82
C ASN A 901 14.12 -30.70 -5.93
N LYS A 902 15.30 -30.28 -5.50
CA LYS A 902 16.54 -31.08 -5.52
C LYS A 902 16.41 -32.39 -4.71
N LEU A 903 15.57 -32.41 -3.66
CA LEU A 903 15.32 -33.61 -2.85
C LEU A 903 14.64 -34.76 -3.63
N LEU A 904 14.09 -34.50 -4.81
CA LEU A 904 13.37 -35.51 -5.60
C LEU A 904 14.21 -36.17 -6.72
N ASN A 905 15.53 -35.90 -6.79
CA ASN A 905 16.44 -36.43 -7.81
C ASN A 905 16.02 -36.14 -9.27
N GLY A 906 15.47 -34.95 -9.51
CA GLY A 906 15.08 -34.49 -10.86
C GLY A 906 13.61 -34.69 -11.24
N GLU A 907 12.78 -35.29 -10.38
CA GLU A 907 11.32 -35.26 -10.57
C GLU A 907 10.79 -33.82 -10.43
N VAL A 908 10.07 -33.35 -11.45
CA VAL A 908 9.45 -32.01 -11.47
C VAL A 908 8.01 -32.12 -10.97
N GLY A 909 7.63 -31.28 -10.01
CA GLY A 909 6.25 -31.21 -9.50
C GLY A 909 6.13 -30.77 -8.03
N PRO A 910 4.89 -30.64 -7.52
CA PRO A 910 4.58 -30.04 -6.23
C PRO A 910 4.74 -31.04 -5.06
N LYS A 911 5.93 -31.64 -4.95
CA LYS A 911 6.25 -32.71 -4.00
C LYS A 911 7.51 -32.42 -3.19
N THR A 912 7.68 -33.17 -2.12
CA THR A 912 8.96 -33.28 -1.40
C THR A 912 9.13 -34.66 -0.77
N VAL A 913 10.32 -34.92 -0.22
CA VAL A 913 10.59 -36.09 0.62
C VAL A 913 10.31 -35.69 2.07
N HIS A 914 9.40 -36.40 2.73
CA HIS A 914 9.21 -36.26 4.17
C HIS A 914 10.36 -37.00 4.89
N ILE A 915 11.46 -36.30 5.14
CA ILE A 915 12.75 -36.86 5.62
C ILE A 915 12.60 -37.86 6.78
N PRO A 916 11.73 -37.67 7.80
CA PRO A 916 11.55 -38.65 8.88
C PRO A 916 11.02 -40.04 8.45
N THR A 917 10.29 -40.14 7.34
CA THR A 917 9.75 -41.42 6.81
C THR A 917 10.36 -41.84 5.47
N GLY A 918 10.99 -40.92 4.74
CA GLY A 918 11.47 -41.13 3.37
C GLY A 918 10.38 -41.12 2.30
N GLU A 919 9.12 -40.87 2.67
CA GLU A 919 7.99 -40.89 1.74
C GLU A 919 7.96 -39.66 0.82
N LYS A 920 7.61 -39.86 -0.45
CA LYS A 920 7.36 -38.78 -1.40
C LYS A 920 5.91 -38.30 -1.29
N LEU A 921 5.70 -37.16 -0.63
CA LEU A 921 4.38 -36.56 -0.38
C LEU A 921 4.22 -35.25 -1.18
N THR A 922 3.01 -34.66 -1.20
CA THR A 922 2.89 -33.26 -1.64
C THR A 922 3.55 -32.34 -0.61
N VAL A 923 3.93 -31.12 -1.01
CA VAL A 923 4.57 -30.18 -0.06
C VAL A 923 3.65 -29.86 1.12
N TYR A 924 2.34 -29.75 0.90
CA TYR A 924 1.36 -29.55 1.96
C TYR A 924 1.32 -30.72 2.95
N ASP A 925 1.22 -31.95 2.46
CA ASP A 925 1.09 -33.15 3.31
C ASP A 925 2.36 -33.41 4.15
N ALA A 926 3.52 -32.89 3.73
CA ALA A 926 4.79 -32.99 4.46
C ALA A 926 5.07 -31.81 5.41
N ALA A 927 4.26 -30.74 5.41
CA ALA A 927 4.62 -29.47 6.05
C ALA A 927 4.10 -29.33 7.50
N MET A 928 5.01 -29.21 8.46
CA MET A 928 4.71 -28.77 9.84
C MET A 928 4.83 -27.25 10.05
N GLY A 929 5.22 -26.50 9.02
CA GLY A 929 5.35 -25.03 9.02
C GLY A 929 6.80 -24.52 9.11
N VAL A 930 7.15 -23.61 8.19
CA VAL A 930 8.49 -23.03 8.04
C VAL A 930 8.84 -22.08 9.21
N LYS A 931 10.12 -22.04 9.61
CA LYS A 931 10.67 -21.13 10.65
C LYS A 931 11.74 -20.18 10.11
N ALA A 932 12.53 -20.64 9.14
CA ALA A 932 13.57 -19.87 8.48
C ALA A 932 13.73 -20.32 7.02
N VAL A 933 14.40 -19.49 6.22
CA VAL A 933 14.84 -19.81 4.86
C VAL A 933 16.32 -19.50 4.76
N ILE A 934 17.13 -20.43 4.22
CA ILE A 934 18.55 -20.21 3.93
C ILE A 934 18.71 -20.12 2.41
N ALA A 935 19.32 -19.05 1.91
CA ALA A 935 19.50 -18.79 0.48
C ALA A 935 20.89 -18.19 0.16
N LYS A 936 21.26 -18.12 -1.12
CA LYS A 936 22.43 -17.32 -1.56
C LYS A 936 22.12 -15.82 -1.45
N SER A 937 20.92 -15.45 -1.85
CA SER A 937 20.36 -14.10 -1.80
C SER A 937 18.82 -14.19 -1.79
N PHE A 938 18.17 -13.09 -1.42
CA PHE A 938 16.72 -12.94 -1.53
C PHE A 938 16.37 -11.82 -2.50
N GLU A 939 15.21 -11.93 -3.13
CA GLU A 939 14.51 -10.77 -3.67
C GLU A 939 13.99 -9.93 -2.48
N ARG A 940 14.10 -8.59 -2.57
CA ARG A 940 13.87 -7.62 -1.48
C ARG A 940 12.44 -7.71 -0.93
N ILE A 941 11.43 -7.74 -1.80
CA ILE A 941 10.02 -7.84 -1.39
C ILE A 941 9.79 -9.15 -0.64
N HIS A 942 10.27 -10.26 -1.18
CA HIS A 942 10.13 -11.56 -0.55
C HIS A 942 10.82 -11.62 0.83
N ARG A 943 12.03 -11.07 0.97
CA ARG A 943 12.72 -10.93 2.27
C ARG A 943 11.84 -10.21 3.30
N SER A 944 11.35 -9.02 2.97
CA SER A 944 10.52 -8.23 3.88
C SER A 944 9.19 -8.91 4.23
N ASN A 945 8.61 -9.70 3.32
CA ASN A 945 7.42 -10.50 3.60
C ASN A 945 7.70 -11.67 4.57
N LEU A 946 8.83 -12.36 4.44
CA LEU A 946 9.24 -13.39 5.41
C LEU A 946 9.36 -12.80 6.83
N VAL A 947 10.03 -11.64 6.94
CA VAL A 947 10.17 -10.90 8.21
C VAL A 947 8.81 -10.46 8.77
N GLY A 948 7.94 -9.91 7.93
CA GLY A 948 6.58 -9.51 8.31
C GLY A 948 5.73 -10.67 8.87
N MET A 949 5.99 -11.89 8.42
CA MET A 949 5.32 -13.12 8.89
C MET A 949 6.07 -13.84 10.03
N GLY A 950 7.15 -13.27 10.57
CA GLY A 950 7.91 -13.88 11.67
C GLY A 950 8.75 -15.09 11.25
N ILE A 951 9.14 -15.18 9.97
CA ILE A 951 10.06 -16.18 9.41
C ILE A 951 11.44 -15.55 9.27
N VAL A 952 12.50 -16.26 9.70
CA VAL A 952 13.86 -15.72 9.71
C VAL A 952 14.57 -15.92 8.34
N PRO A 953 14.93 -14.85 7.62
CA PRO A 953 15.73 -14.96 6.40
C PRO A 953 17.23 -15.03 6.73
N LEU A 954 17.93 -16.01 6.16
CA LEU A 954 19.36 -16.24 6.32
C LEU A 954 20.03 -16.30 4.94
N CYS A 955 21.11 -15.55 4.74
CA CYS A 955 21.98 -15.73 3.57
C CYS A 955 23.23 -16.51 3.95
N PHE A 956 23.72 -17.38 3.05
CA PHE A 956 25.08 -17.89 3.11
C PHE A 956 26.10 -16.74 3.03
N LYS A 957 27.37 -16.98 3.42
CA LYS A 957 28.46 -16.02 3.18
C LYS A 957 28.78 -15.93 1.68
N PRO A 958 29.39 -14.82 1.21
CA PRO A 958 29.85 -14.73 -0.17
C PRO A 958 30.85 -15.84 -0.51
N GLY A 959 30.50 -16.71 -1.45
CA GLY A 959 31.28 -17.90 -1.83
C GLY A 959 30.76 -19.23 -1.25
N ASP A 960 29.93 -19.18 -0.19
CA ASP A 960 29.28 -20.35 0.38
C ASP A 960 27.91 -20.58 -0.28
N ASP A 961 27.58 -21.85 -0.54
CA ASP A 961 26.21 -22.30 -0.79
C ASP A 961 26.04 -23.76 -0.33
N ALA A 962 24.86 -24.34 -0.59
CA ALA A 962 24.56 -25.71 -0.22
C ALA A 962 25.44 -26.76 -0.94
N GLU A 963 26.00 -26.46 -2.11
CA GLU A 963 26.86 -27.38 -2.85
C GLU A 963 28.32 -27.28 -2.37
N THR A 964 28.83 -26.07 -2.10
CA THR A 964 30.19 -25.89 -1.54
C THR A 964 30.29 -26.40 -0.11
N LEU A 965 29.25 -26.21 0.71
CA LEU A 965 29.12 -26.77 2.07
C LEU A 965 28.64 -28.24 2.07
N GLN A 966 28.46 -28.85 0.90
CA GLN A 966 28.03 -30.24 0.70
C GLN A 966 26.73 -30.63 1.43
N LEU A 967 25.83 -29.66 1.67
CA LEU A 967 24.56 -29.86 2.36
C LEU A 967 23.60 -30.67 1.48
N THR A 968 23.04 -31.74 2.05
CA THR A 968 22.16 -32.68 1.33
C THR A 968 20.67 -32.37 1.50
N GLY A 969 20.34 -31.45 2.40
CA GLY A 969 18.98 -31.17 2.87
C GLY A 969 18.41 -32.25 3.82
N HIS A 970 19.04 -33.43 3.91
CA HIS A 970 18.61 -34.51 4.80
C HIS A 970 19.12 -34.33 6.25
N GLU A 971 20.03 -33.38 6.46
CA GLU A 971 20.47 -32.92 7.78
C GLU A 971 19.33 -32.26 8.58
N ARG A 972 19.43 -32.30 9.92
CA ARG A 972 18.66 -31.41 10.81
C ARG A 972 19.50 -30.19 11.17
N PHE A 973 18.90 -29.01 11.03
CA PHE A 973 19.56 -27.72 11.16
C PHE A 973 19.18 -27.03 12.47
N THR A 974 20.18 -26.48 13.17
CA THR A 974 20.03 -25.61 14.34
C THR A 974 20.71 -24.28 14.05
N VAL A 975 20.01 -23.16 14.28
CA VAL A 975 20.55 -21.81 14.12
C VAL A 975 20.78 -21.22 15.51
N ASP A 976 22.02 -20.83 15.76
CA ASP A 976 22.44 -20.20 17.01
C ASP A 976 22.00 -18.73 17.03
N LEU A 977 21.09 -18.40 17.95
CA LEU A 977 20.44 -17.11 18.08
C LEU A 977 20.38 -16.69 19.56
N PRO A 978 20.76 -15.45 19.91
CA PRO A 978 20.60 -14.93 21.27
C PRO A 978 19.17 -15.06 21.82
N GLU A 979 19.02 -15.25 23.13
CA GLU A 979 17.70 -15.41 23.75
C GLU A 979 16.89 -14.10 23.80
N ASN A 980 17.57 -12.95 23.74
CA ASN A 980 16.98 -11.62 23.78
C ASN A 980 17.21 -10.89 22.45
N ILE A 981 16.14 -10.36 21.84
CA ILE A 981 16.23 -9.63 20.56
C ILE A 981 17.10 -8.36 20.66
N ASN A 982 17.25 -7.79 21.85
CA ASN A 982 18.06 -6.58 22.06
C ASN A 982 19.57 -6.86 22.04
N ASP A 983 19.98 -8.13 22.11
CA ASP A 983 21.37 -8.57 21.98
C ASP A 983 21.74 -8.84 20.51
N ILE A 984 20.82 -8.59 19.57
CA ILE A 984 20.98 -8.77 18.12
C ILE A 984 21.11 -7.40 17.47
N GLU A 985 22.25 -7.16 16.80
CA GLU A 985 22.37 -6.01 15.90
C GLU A 985 21.88 -6.36 14.48
N PRO A 986 21.34 -5.39 13.72
CA PRO A 986 20.92 -5.61 12.34
C PRO A 986 22.07 -6.14 11.46
N SER A 987 21.72 -6.96 10.47
CA SER A 987 22.69 -7.59 9.55
C SER A 987 23.75 -8.49 10.21
N GLN A 988 23.63 -8.84 11.50
CA GLN A 988 24.65 -9.64 12.19
C GLN A 988 24.87 -11.03 11.57
N ASN A 989 25.99 -11.66 11.95
CA ASN A 989 26.28 -13.03 11.54
C ASN A 989 25.83 -14.01 12.62
N VAL A 990 25.21 -15.11 12.21
CA VAL A 990 24.70 -16.18 13.08
C VAL A 990 25.21 -17.52 12.60
N ASN A 991 25.39 -18.48 13.52
CA ASN A 991 25.97 -19.78 13.19
C ASN A 991 24.87 -20.82 12.96
N VAL A 992 25.13 -21.75 12.04
CA VAL A 992 24.24 -22.85 11.68
C VAL A 992 25.01 -24.15 11.84
N ALA A 993 24.49 -25.04 12.67
CA ALA A 993 25.03 -26.37 12.92
C ALA A 993 24.08 -27.44 12.37
N THR A 994 24.64 -28.52 11.80
CA THR A 994 23.89 -29.72 11.45
C THR A 994 24.09 -30.83 12.47
N ASP A 995 23.13 -31.75 12.58
CA ASP A 995 23.29 -32.98 13.36
C ASP A 995 24.32 -33.96 12.76
N THR A 996 24.71 -33.76 11.50
CA THR A 996 25.86 -34.41 10.86
C THR A 996 27.22 -33.79 11.22
N GLY A 997 27.26 -32.77 12.09
CA GLY A 997 28.48 -32.15 12.58
C GLY A 997 29.10 -31.10 11.66
N LYS A 998 28.40 -30.68 10.59
CA LYS A 998 28.80 -29.53 9.77
C LYS A 998 28.45 -28.24 10.50
N TYR A 999 29.26 -27.22 10.31
CA TYR A 999 29.09 -25.91 10.94
C TYR A 999 29.48 -24.82 9.95
N PHE A 1000 28.61 -23.83 9.78
CA PHE A 1000 28.81 -22.71 8.87
C PHE A 1000 28.15 -21.44 9.41
N THR A 1001 28.48 -20.29 8.85
CA THR A 1001 27.95 -18.99 9.28
C THR A 1001 27.05 -18.40 8.20
N CYS A 1002 25.91 -17.83 8.61
CA CYS A 1002 25.01 -17.08 7.76
C CYS A 1002 24.97 -15.59 8.15
N LYS A 1003 24.64 -14.71 7.20
CA LYS A 1003 24.11 -13.38 7.53
C LYS A 1003 22.66 -13.55 7.99
N LEU A 1004 22.31 -12.96 9.14
CA LEU A 1004 20.93 -12.75 9.54
C LEU A 1004 20.37 -11.54 8.77
N CYS A 1005 19.44 -11.78 7.84
CA CYS A 1005 18.97 -10.77 6.90
C CYS A 1005 17.78 -9.96 7.47
N LEU A 1006 17.96 -9.50 8.71
CA LEU A 1006 17.13 -8.53 9.41
C LEU A 1006 17.90 -7.22 9.40
N ASP A 1007 17.49 -6.28 8.55
CA ASP A 1007 18.34 -5.15 8.16
C ASP A 1007 18.10 -3.89 9.01
N THR A 1008 17.02 -3.85 9.82
CA THR A 1008 16.73 -2.75 10.77
C THR A 1008 16.29 -3.19 12.16
N LYS A 1009 16.34 -2.26 13.13
CA LYS A 1009 15.77 -2.46 14.48
C LYS A 1009 14.23 -2.55 14.48
N VAL A 1010 13.57 -2.04 13.44
CA VAL A 1010 12.12 -2.21 13.23
C VAL A 1010 11.79 -3.64 12.80
N GLU A 1011 12.60 -4.23 11.91
CA GLU A 1011 12.46 -5.64 11.53
C GLU A 1011 12.72 -6.60 12.69
N LEU A 1012 13.70 -6.30 13.55
CA LEU A 1012 13.93 -7.04 14.79
C LEU A 1012 12.71 -7.00 15.71
N ALA A 1013 12.08 -5.83 15.88
CA ALA A 1013 10.83 -5.69 16.64
C ALA A 1013 9.65 -6.46 16.01
N TYR A 1014 9.57 -6.59 14.68
CA TYR A 1014 8.58 -7.44 14.04
C TYR A 1014 8.82 -8.93 14.35
N ILE A 1015 10.05 -9.42 14.26
CA ILE A 1015 10.39 -10.81 14.60
C ILE A 1015 10.07 -11.12 16.08
N ASP A 1016 10.48 -10.24 17.00
CA ASP A 1016 10.21 -10.38 18.44
C ASP A 1016 8.72 -10.43 18.80
N HIS A 1017 7.90 -9.64 18.11
CA HIS A 1017 6.44 -9.69 18.25
C HIS A 1017 5.80 -10.92 17.57
N GLY A 1018 6.55 -11.67 16.75
CA GLY A 1018 6.06 -12.80 15.97
C GLY A 1018 5.40 -12.42 14.63
N GLY A 1019 5.64 -11.20 14.15
CA GLY A 1019 5.16 -10.63 12.88
C GLY A 1019 4.77 -9.15 13.00
N ILE A 1020 4.58 -8.50 11.84
CA ILE A 1020 4.19 -7.08 11.75
C ILE A 1020 2.76 -6.81 12.26
N LEU A 1021 1.80 -7.70 11.97
CA LEU A 1021 0.41 -7.50 12.43
C LEU A 1021 0.29 -7.64 13.97
N PRO A 1022 0.90 -8.65 14.62
CA PRO A 1022 1.04 -8.68 16.09
C PRO A 1022 1.78 -7.47 16.69
N TYR A 1023 2.73 -6.87 15.96
CA TYR A 1023 3.37 -5.62 16.36
C TYR A 1023 2.40 -4.44 16.37
N VAL A 1024 1.63 -4.25 15.29
CA VAL A 1024 0.61 -3.19 15.20
C VAL A 1024 -0.46 -3.35 16.28
N ILE A 1025 -1.02 -4.55 16.47
CA ILE A 1025 -2.05 -4.83 17.49
C ILE A 1025 -1.57 -4.44 18.90
N ARG A 1026 -0.42 -4.97 19.36
CA ARG A 1026 0.07 -4.69 20.73
C ARG A 1026 0.33 -3.20 20.97
N ASN A 1027 0.80 -2.48 19.95
CA ASN A 1027 1.13 -1.06 20.07
C ASN A 1027 -0.10 -0.15 19.98
N LEU A 1028 -1.18 -0.56 19.31
CA LEU A 1028 -2.46 0.18 19.29
C LEU A 1028 -3.30 -0.04 20.57
N ILE A 1029 -3.10 -1.14 21.29
CA ILE A 1029 -3.73 -1.38 22.60
C ILE A 1029 -2.99 -0.65 23.73
N LYS A 1030 -1.66 -0.47 23.61
CA LYS A 1030 -0.82 0.30 24.55
C LYS A 1030 -1.00 1.84 24.44
N ARG A 1031 -1.78 2.33 23.48
CA ARG A 1031 -2.08 3.75 23.19
C ARG A 1031 -3.55 4.03 23.46
#